data_AF-A0A2E7AVI7-F1
#
_entry.id   AF-A0A2E7AVI7-F1
#
_cell.length_a   1.000
_cell.length_b   1.000
_cell.length_c   1.000
_cell.angle_alpha   90.00
_cell.angle_beta   90.00
_cell.angle_gamma   90.00
#
_symmetry.space_group_name_H-M   'P 1'
#
loop_
_entity.id
_entity.type
_entity.pdbx_description
1 polymer ?
#
loop_
_entity_poly.entity_id
_entity_poly.type
_entity_poly.pdbx_seq_one_letter_code
_entity_poly.pdbx_strand_id
1 'polypeptide(L)'
;MSVCTTTGLTQDQQQRWSYLYKHLVEEIEIPDLTSIEPQQLKALDGEISKILKKIGDAKAKSRESLTKHLKGVLFRRFGKNAIVEAFGSSVTDLSIGTGDLDLCLSFKNKTPQKVLRKLSGLLHEEGMEDIQLIPKARIPIVKFKDPRSGLDVDISLDNRLAIYNSMMLKSYAQEERLRQLVQMIKYWSSRRGINNAFEGTLSSYAWTLLSIQHAQMVEPPLVPNRQDGAEERLLSFQGTTYDVGYNDDHFSTENTQSLASLLVSFIDRFATRWDWDSMVVSVRSGQPLTTKEKKWRHVGPLPLEVVIGADDGWMEHVMPIEDPFNHEHDLSRVVRAEGAMSIQNEFMRAVQLLSEGKSWKEICEPIFEVEEEPDDLFHDLRTTSKDEISARLEVMRAELGNVEGQIRELVEERQNSKELLDLLRGGLRETRNVKSDRQQILSELRPLSMKVQELREVRDGINQRIAIPTKRIHQEMVRMFQKLTAEVDVFNAPNLGVEMGDFSYFFELQAMYEASLQSNEAHQEFIRLRREQNEEYRALKKTKKREEDVLVKLVATNPALEGVHLNPKSVKEFQKNAKLLQRSINEQYSAKHELRREIGRLEAWQRISSKKQRNNKPRDSNRPPRGRRQRAPEVNINEVRQKASSGGAISLNELDALLSKGGIASIGNSDQKKPQQKQRQHKKRSSRRIDVRHGRSRGRKDTRK
;
A
#
# COMPACT_ATOMS: atom_id res chain seq x y z
N MET A 1 -42.84 24.24 -10.72
CA MET A 1 -42.33 23.01 -11.35
C MET A 1 -43.45 21.98 -11.28
N SER A 2 -43.92 21.45 -12.40
CA SER A 2 -44.95 20.41 -12.39
C SER A 2 -44.33 19.10 -11.88
N VAL A 3 -44.71 18.68 -10.68
CA VAL A 3 -44.32 17.41 -10.09
C VAL A 3 -45.35 16.36 -10.49
N CYS A 4 -44.93 15.14 -10.85
CA CYS A 4 -45.86 14.06 -11.16
C CYS A 4 -46.66 13.68 -9.89
N THR A 5 -47.99 13.61 -9.99
CA THR A 5 -48.86 13.24 -8.86
C THR A 5 -48.72 11.77 -8.45
N THR A 6 -48.28 10.91 -9.37
CA THR A 6 -48.14 9.46 -9.14
C THR A 6 -46.78 9.12 -8.52
N THR A 7 -45.69 9.68 -9.03
CA THR A 7 -44.32 9.31 -8.62
C THR A 7 -43.62 10.36 -7.78
N GLY A 8 -44.13 11.59 -7.69
CA GLY A 8 -43.46 12.69 -7.00
C GLY A 8 -42.22 13.24 -7.73
N LEU A 9 -41.91 12.76 -8.93
CA LEU A 9 -40.73 13.19 -9.69
C LEU A 9 -40.93 14.55 -10.36
N THR A 10 -39.89 15.37 -10.34
CA THR A 10 -39.81 16.62 -11.13
C THR A 10 -39.66 16.35 -12.62
N GLN A 11 -39.91 17.35 -13.46
CA GLN A 11 -39.80 17.21 -14.92
C GLN A 11 -38.39 16.79 -15.37
N ASP A 12 -37.33 17.32 -14.73
CA ASP A 12 -35.94 16.95 -15.04
C ASP A 12 -35.64 15.50 -14.65
N GLN A 13 -36.16 15.05 -13.49
CA GLN A 13 -36.03 13.66 -13.05
C GLN A 13 -36.81 12.69 -13.95
N GLN A 14 -37.98 13.08 -14.43
CA GLN A 14 -38.75 12.31 -15.41
C GLN A 14 -37.99 12.16 -16.74
N GLN A 15 -37.30 13.21 -17.20
CA GLN A 15 -36.45 13.12 -18.38
C GLN A 15 -35.23 12.23 -18.15
N ARG A 16 -34.59 12.32 -16.97
CA ARG A 16 -33.43 11.50 -16.60
C ARG A 16 -33.75 10.01 -16.54
N TRP A 17 -34.91 9.63 -15.97
CA TRP A 17 -35.35 8.24 -15.84
C TRP A 17 -36.63 7.97 -16.62
N SER A 18 -36.64 8.33 -17.90
CA SER A 18 -37.85 8.28 -18.73
C SER A 18 -38.48 6.90 -18.87
N TYR A 19 -37.68 5.83 -18.91
CA TYR A 19 -38.20 4.47 -19.08
C TYR A 19 -38.74 3.92 -17.77
N LEU A 20 -38.01 4.13 -16.67
CA LEU A 20 -38.48 3.75 -15.34
C LEU A 20 -39.74 4.53 -14.94
N TYR A 21 -39.76 5.84 -15.21
CA TYR A 21 -40.92 6.69 -14.94
C TYR A 21 -42.17 6.17 -15.66
N LYS A 22 -42.09 5.92 -16.97
CA LYS A 22 -43.21 5.39 -17.76
C LYS A 22 -43.68 4.03 -17.25
N HIS A 23 -42.76 3.19 -16.79
CA HIS A 23 -43.11 1.91 -16.17
C HIS A 23 -43.85 2.09 -14.83
N LEU A 24 -43.37 2.99 -13.96
CA LEU A 24 -44.00 3.29 -12.66
C LEU A 24 -45.39 3.94 -12.78
N VAL A 25 -45.67 4.61 -13.90
CA VAL A 25 -46.98 5.24 -14.20
C VAL A 25 -47.87 4.31 -15.07
N GLU A 26 -47.44 3.06 -15.29
CA GLU A 26 -48.16 2.05 -16.11
C GLU A 26 -48.39 2.47 -17.58
N GLU A 27 -47.58 3.39 -18.12
CA GLU A 27 -47.67 3.83 -19.53
C GLU A 27 -46.97 2.86 -20.51
N ILE A 28 -46.18 1.91 -20.02
CA ILE A 28 -45.50 0.89 -20.83
C ILE A 28 -45.78 -0.50 -20.24
N GLU A 29 -46.41 -1.37 -21.03
CA GLU A 29 -46.42 -2.81 -20.77
C GLU A 29 -45.00 -3.36 -21.00
N ILE A 30 -44.45 -4.11 -20.04
CA ILE A 30 -43.14 -4.75 -20.17
C ILE A 30 -43.23 -5.75 -21.34
N PRO A 31 -42.49 -5.53 -22.45
CA PRO A 31 -42.51 -6.46 -23.57
C PRO A 31 -41.92 -7.81 -23.20
N ASP A 32 -42.57 -8.90 -23.62
CA ASP A 32 -42.05 -10.25 -23.43
C ASP A 32 -40.90 -10.52 -24.42
N LEU A 33 -39.68 -10.53 -23.90
CA LEU A 33 -38.46 -10.77 -24.67
C LEU A 33 -38.31 -12.23 -25.15
N THR A 34 -39.18 -13.16 -24.72
CA THR A 34 -39.19 -14.53 -25.26
C THR A 34 -39.69 -14.59 -26.70
N SER A 35 -40.34 -13.52 -27.19
CA SER A 35 -40.93 -13.43 -28.53
C SER A 35 -39.97 -12.92 -29.63
N ILE A 36 -38.70 -12.62 -29.30
CA ILE A 36 -37.72 -12.10 -30.28
C ILE A 36 -37.47 -13.11 -31.39
N GLU A 37 -37.54 -12.64 -32.65
CA GLU A 37 -37.38 -13.51 -33.80
C GLU A 37 -35.96 -14.10 -33.89
N PRO A 38 -35.80 -15.37 -34.30
CA PRO A 38 -34.48 -15.98 -34.48
C PRO A 38 -33.56 -15.23 -35.46
N GLN A 39 -34.14 -14.51 -36.42
CA GLN A 39 -33.39 -13.69 -37.38
C GLN A 39 -32.78 -12.44 -36.73
N GLN A 40 -33.50 -11.82 -35.78
CA GLN A 40 -33.00 -10.69 -34.99
C GLN A 40 -31.85 -11.14 -34.07
N LEU A 41 -31.98 -12.30 -33.41
CA LEU A 41 -30.90 -12.87 -32.59
C LEU A 41 -29.62 -13.13 -33.40
N LYS A 42 -29.74 -13.66 -34.61
CA LYS A 42 -28.59 -13.87 -35.51
C LYS A 42 -27.93 -12.54 -35.92
N ALA A 43 -28.72 -11.49 -36.16
CA ALA A 43 -28.19 -10.17 -36.47
C ALA A 43 -27.40 -9.59 -35.28
N LEU A 44 -27.96 -9.70 -34.07
CA LEU A 44 -27.31 -9.30 -32.83
C LEU A 44 -25.98 -10.04 -32.60
N ASP A 45 -25.96 -11.38 -32.76
CA ASP A 45 -24.72 -12.17 -32.63
C ASP A 45 -23.61 -11.69 -33.59
N GLY A 46 -23.99 -11.35 -34.82
CA GLY A 46 -23.07 -10.81 -35.83
C GLY A 46 -22.49 -9.45 -35.42
N GLU A 47 -23.28 -8.58 -34.79
CA GLU A 47 -22.84 -7.29 -34.27
C GLU A 47 -21.96 -7.43 -33.03
N ILE A 48 -22.39 -8.22 -32.05
CA ILE A 48 -21.65 -8.49 -30.83
C ILE A 48 -20.25 -9.02 -31.17
N SER A 49 -20.17 -9.96 -32.11
CA SER A 49 -18.90 -10.50 -32.60
C SER A 49 -17.98 -9.43 -33.20
N LYS A 50 -18.53 -8.41 -33.88
CA LYS A 50 -17.74 -7.27 -34.42
C LYS A 50 -17.27 -6.36 -33.29
N ILE A 51 -18.12 -6.11 -32.29
CA ILE A 51 -17.79 -5.27 -31.14
C ILE A 51 -16.69 -5.94 -30.29
N LEU A 52 -16.81 -7.24 -30.00
CA LEU A 52 -15.79 -8.01 -29.27
C LEU A 52 -14.43 -7.98 -29.97
N LYS A 53 -14.40 -8.06 -31.31
CA LYS A 53 -13.15 -7.92 -32.09
C LYS A 53 -12.53 -6.52 -31.97
N LYS A 54 -13.34 -5.47 -31.83
CA LYS A 54 -12.86 -4.08 -31.61
C LYS A 54 -12.41 -3.83 -30.17
N ILE A 55 -13.13 -4.40 -29.19
CA ILE A 55 -12.81 -4.34 -27.76
C ILE A 55 -11.49 -5.08 -27.43
N GLY A 56 -11.05 -5.95 -28.35
CA GLY A 56 -9.83 -6.74 -28.26
C GLY A 56 -8.68 -6.02 -27.56
N ASP A 57 -7.94 -6.78 -26.76
CA ASP A 57 -7.06 -6.26 -25.73
C ASP A 57 -5.77 -5.61 -26.27
N ALA A 58 -5.92 -4.42 -26.87
CA ALA A 58 -4.82 -3.64 -27.43
C ALA A 58 -3.74 -3.33 -26.38
N LYS A 59 -4.12 -3.19 -25.11
CA LYS A 59 -3.21 -2.87 -23.99
C LYS A 59 -2.76 -4.09 -23.17
N ALA A 60 -3.11 -5.33 -23.55
CA ALA A 60 -2.72 -6.56 -22.81
C ALA A 60 -1.22 -6.65 -22.54
N LYS A 61 -0.43 -6.46 -23.60
CA LYS A 61 1.03 -6.54 -23.56
C LYS A 61 1.63 -5.42 -22.72
N SER A 62 1.02 -4.22 -22.78
CA SER A 62 1.41 -3.08 -21.96
C SER A 62 1.18 -3.37 -20.48
N ARG A 63 0.02 -3.96 -20.11
CA ARG A 63 -0.29 -4.40 -18.74
C ARG A 63 0.69 -5.45 -18.23
N GLU A 64 1.00 -6.47 -19.03
CA GLU A 64 1.97 -7.51 -18.64
C GLU A 64 3.37 -6.91 -18.42
N SER A 65 3.81 -6.04 -19.34
CA SER A 65 5.11 -5.36 -19.24
C SER A 65 5.17 -4.43 -18.01
N LEU A 66 4.12 -3.64 -17.78
CA LEU A 66 4.02 -2.73 -16.63
C LEU A 66 3.99 -3.51 -15.31
N THR A 67 3.23 -4.60 -15.25
CA THR A 67 3.21 -5.51 -14.09
C THR A 67 4.60 -6.03 -13.79
N LYS A 68 5.33 -6.52 -14.81
CA LYS A 68 6.70 -7.01 -14.64
C LYS A 68 7.66 -5.91 -14.17
N HIS A 69 7.53 -4.70 -14.71
CA HIS A 69 8.31 -3.55 -14.30
C HIS A 69 8.05 -3.19 -12.83
N LEU A 70 6.79 -3.01 -12.43
CA LEU A 70 6.39 -2.67 -11.06
C LEU A 70 6.80 -3.76 -10.06
N LYS A 71 6.68 -5.04 -10.43
CA LYS A 71 7.20 -6.16 -9.62
C LYS A 71 8.70 -6.01 -9.36
N GLY A 72 9.48 -5.67 -10.39
CA GLY A 72 10.93 -5.45 -10.26
C GLY A 72 11.27 -4.24 -9.39
N VAL A 73 10.55 -3.12 -9.58
CA VAL A 73 10.69 -1.88 -8.80
C VAL A 73 10.41 -2.13 -7.32
N LEU A 74 9.27 -2.74 -7.01
CA LEU A 74 8.84 -3.02 -5.65
C LEU A 74 9.77 -4.03 -4.97
N PHE A 75 10.23 -5.04 -5.71
CA PHE A 75 11.22 -6.00 -5.21
C PHE A 75 12.56 -5.32 -4.86
N ARG A 76 13.05 -4.37 -5.67
CA ARG A 76 14.26 -3.59 -5.33
C ARG A 76 14.08 -2.77 -4.05
N ARG A 77 12.89 -2.18 -3.87
CA ARG A 77 12.61 -1.29 -2.72
C ARG A 77 12.39 -2.04 -1.41
N PHE A 78 11.67 -3.17 -1.45
CA PHE A 78 11.20 -3.87 -0.26
C PHE A 78 11.83 -5.27 -0.06
N GLY A 79 12.64 -5.73 -1.02
CA GLY A 79 13.35 -7.00 -0.98
C GLY A 79 12.45 -8.23 -1.09
N LYS A 80 12.98 -9.39 -0.68
CA LYS A 80 12.28 -10.70 -0.72
C LYS A 80 11.05 -10.80 0.17
N ASN A 81 10.81 -9.80 1.02
CA ASN A 81 9.64 -9.76 1.89
C ASN A 81 8.37 -9.32 1.15
N ALA A 82 8.51 -8.52 0.08
CA ALA A 82 7.36 -8.06 -0.69
C ALA A 82 6.92 -9.10 -1.72
N ILE A 83 5.61 -9.33 -1.78
CA ILE A 83 4.92 -10.12 -2.77
C ILE A 83 4.00 -9.17 -3.53
N VAL A 84 4.08 -9.20 -4.86
CA VAL A 84 3.28 -8.36 -5.73
C VAL A 84 2.52 -9.26 -6.68
N GLU A 85 1.21 -9.20 -6.61
CA GLU A 85 0.29 -10.05 -7.36
C GLU A 85 -0.73 -9.18 -8.08
N ALA A 86 -0.91 -9.41 -9.38
CA ALA A 86 -1.98 -8.76 -10.11
C ALA A 86 -3.30 -9.46 -9.76
N PHE A 87 -4.39 -8.70 -9.74
CA PHE A 87 -5.73 -9.23 -9.55
C PHE A 87 -6.72 -8.45 -10.43
N GLY A 88 -8.02 -8.67 -10.24
CA GLY A 88 -9.09 -7.93 -10.90
C GLY A 88 -9.19 -8.23 -12.40
N SER A 89 -9.55 -7.20 -13.16
CA SER A 89 -9.70 -7.27 -14.62
C SER A 89 -8.45 -7.78 -15.32
N SER A 90 -7.27 -7.47 -14.78
CA SER A 90 -5.99 -7.78 -15.41
C SER A 90 -5.62 -9.26 -15.44
N VAL A 91 -6.28 -10.11 -14.64
CA VAL A 91 -5.92 -11.55 -14.50
C VAL A 91 -7.07 -12.48 -14.87
N THR A 92 -8.31 -11.99 -14.79
CA THR A 92 -9.54 -12.78 -14.99
C THR A 92 -9.83 -13.09 -16.46
N ASP A 93 -9.17 -12.42 -17.40
CA ASP A 93 -9.50 -12.44 -18.84
C ASP A 93 -10.94 -11.95 -19.15
N LEU A 94 -11.63 -11.35 -18.17
CA LEU A 94 -13.00 -10.81 -18.24
C LEU A 94 -13.01 -9.28 -18.46
N SER A 95 -11.87 -8.68 -18.82
CA SER A 95 -11.72 -7.24 -19.00
C SER A 95 -12.02 -6.77 -20.42
N ILE A 96 -12.42 -5.51 -20.52
CA ILE A 96 -12.43 -4.71 -21.74
C ILE A 96 -11.02 -4.09 -21.85
N GLY A 97 -10.44 -3.95 -23.04
CA GLY A 97 -9.04 -3.58 -23.26
C GLY A 97 -8.55 -2.24 -22.65
N THR A 98 -9.44 -1.46 -22.05
CA THR A 98 -9.17 -0.19 -21.36
C THR A 98 -9.03 -0.33 -19.83
N GLY A 99 -9.22 -1.52 -19.26
CA GLY A 99 -9.32 -1.69 -17.80
C GLY A 99 -8.03 -1.40 -17.02
N ASP A 100 -8.22 -0.89 -15.80
CA ASP A 100 -7.19 -0.57 -14.82
C ASP A 100 -6.30 -1.78 -14.46
N LEU A 101 -5.08 -1.49 -14.03
CA LEU A 101 -4.15 -2.48 -13.49
C LEU A 101 -4.23 -2.53 -11.96
N ASP A 102 -4.90 -3.53 -11.44
CA ASP A 102 -4.98 -3.80 -10.00
C ASP A 102 -3.81 -4.68 -9.52
N LEU A 103 -3.06 -4.19 -8.54
CA LEU A 103 -1.96 -4.90 -7.90
C LEU A 103 -2.16 -4.99 -6.39
N CYS A 104 -1.89 -6.14 -5.82
CA CYS A 104 -1.83 -6.37 -4.38
C CYS A 104 -0.35 -6.44 -3.96
N LEU A 105 0.06 -5.53 -3.08
CA LEU A 105 1.35 -5.57 -2.41
C LEU A 105 1.15 -6.14 -1.01
N SER A 106 1.69 -7.34 -0.78
CA SER A 106 1.67 -8.01 0.51
C SER A 106 3.07 -8.31 1.05
N PHE A 107 3.17 -8.59 2.35
CA PHE A 107 4.44 -8.90 3.00
C PHE A 107 4.41 -10.26 3.70
N LYS A 108 5.47 -11.06 3.54
CA LYS A 108 5.58 -12.38 4.21
C LYS A 108 5.67 -12.24 5.73
N ASN A 109 6.42 -11.23 6.17
CA ASN A 109 6.63 -10.90 7.56
C ASN A 109 5.87 -9.61 7.90
N LYS A 110 6.18 -8.98 9.05
CA LYS A 110 5.59 -7.72 9.47
C LYS A 110 5.67 -6.64 8.37
N THR A 111 4.53 -6.04 8.06
CA THR A 111 4.41 -4.91 7.14
C THR A 111 5.34 -3.77 7.59
N PRO A 112 6.22 -3.26 6.71
CA PRO A 112 7.11 -2.17 7.07
C PRO A 112 6.35 -0.92 7.55
N GLN A 113 6.96 -0.10 8.41
CA GLN A 113 6.35 1.17 8.78
C GLN A 113 6.30 2.12 7.58
N LYS A 114 5.19 2.86 7.45
CA LYS A 114 4.96 3.91 6.45
C LYS A 114 5.11 3.43 4.99
N VAL A 115 4.67 2.20 4.69
CA VAL A 115 4.73 1.61 3.32
C VAL A 115 4.15 2.53 2.27
N LEU A 116 2.93 3.06 2.47
CA LEU A 116 2.28 3.95 1.49
C LEU A 116 3.12 5.19 1.14
N ARG A 117 3.80 5.80 2.13
CA ARG A 117 4.68 6.95 1.88
C ARG A 117 5.95 6.55 1.13
N LYS A 118 6.51 5.37 1.45
CA LYS A 118 7.67 4.83 0.72
C LYS A 118 7.30 4.46 -0.72
N LEU A 119 6.08 3.97 -0.93
CA LEU A 119 5.53 3.63 -2.23
C LEU A 119 5.30 4.88 -3.07
N SER A 120 4.64 5.92 -2.54
CA SER A 120 4.47 7.20 -3.26
C SER A 120 5.81 7.83 -3.65
N GLY A 121 6.81 7.85 -2.75
CA GLY A 121 8.14 8.35 -3.09
C GLY A 121 8.79 7.54 -4.22
N LEU A 122 8.68 6.21 -4.18
CA LEU A 122 9.18 5.33 -5.24
C LEU A 122 8.47 5.55 -6.58
N LEU A 123 7.15 5.78 -6.57
CA LEU A 123 6.37 6.03 -7.78
C LEU A 123 6.75 7.38 -8.41
N HIS A 124 7.01 8.41 -7.61
CA HIS A 124 7.59 9.66 -8.11
C HIS A 124 8.98 9.44 -8.71
N GLU A 125 9.85 8.67 -8.04
CA GLU A 125 11.18 8.32 -8.55
C GLU A 125 11.13 7.53 -9.88
N GLU A 126 10.10 6.71 -10.10
CA GLU A 126 9.88 5.95 -11.34
C GLU A 126 9.06 6.71 -12.40
N GLY A 127 8.56 7.92 -12.08
CA GLY A 127 7.94 8.83 -13.05
C GLY A 127 6.46 8.60 -13.30
N MET A 128 5.77 8.03 -12.33
CA MET A 128 4.33 7.85 -12.38
C MET A 128 3.61 9.17 -12.11
N GLU A 129 2.48 9.38 -12.77
CA GLU A 129 1.66 10.58 -12.69
C GLU A 129 0.44 10.38 -11.79
N ASP A 130 -0.24 11.46 -11.41
CA ASP A 130 -1.51 11.44 -10.66
C ASP A 130 -1.50 10.54 -9.41
N ILE A 131 -0.38 10.53 -8.67
CA ILE A 131 -0.22 9.66 -7.50
C ILE A 131 -1.12 10.12 -6.36
N GLN A 132 -2.15 9.34 -6.06
CA GLN A 132 -3.11 9.57 -4.99
C GLN A 132 -2.99 8.51 -3.89
N LEU A 133 -2.81 8.97 -2.65
CA LEU A 133 -2.76 8.10 -1.48
C LEU A 133 -4.12 8.04 -0.78
N ILE A 134 -4.68 6.84 -0.62
CA ILE A 134 -5.95 6.61 0.08
C ILE A 134 -5.69 5.75 1.33
N PRO A 135 -5.12 6.33 2.42
CA PRO A 135 -4.69 5.56 3.59
C PRO A 135 -5.82 5.21 4.57
N LYS A 136 -6.96 5.91 4.52
CA LYS A 136 -8.06 5.78 5.49
C LYS A 136 -9.10 4.72 5.12
N ALA A 137 -9.03 4.16 3.92
CA ALA A 137 -9.93 3.10 3.49
C ALA A 137 -9.66 1.80 4.26
N ARG A 138 -10.67 0.90 4.32
CA ARG A 138 -10.53 -0.44 4.92
C ARG A 138 -9.33 -1.21 4.37
N ILE A 139 -9.09 -1.05 3.07
CA ILE A 139 -7.92 -1.54 2.36
C ILE A 139 -7.19 -0.29 1.84
N PRO A 140 -6.01 0.05 2.37
CA PRO A 140 -5.26 1.21 1.89
C PRO A 140 -4.76 1.01 0.46
N ILE A 141 -4.95 2.02 -0.38
CA ILE A 141 -4.64 1.98 -1.82
C ILE A 141 -3.77 3.17 -2.22
N VAL A 142 -2.91 2.97 -3.22
CA VAL A 142 -2.23 4.03 -3.97
C VAL A 142 -2.66 3.93 -5.42
N LYS A 143 -3.30 5.00 -5.92
CA LYS A 143 -3.69 5.14 -7.33
C LYS A 143 -2.65 6.00 -8.05
N PHE A 144 -2.34 5.69 -9.30
CA PHE A 144 -1.45 6.49 -10.15
C PHE A 144 -1.64 6.10 -11.61
N LYS A 145 -1.13 6.93 -12.52
CA LYS A 145 -1.12 6.67 -13.96
C LYS A 145 0.28 6.35 -14.43
N ASP A 146 0.45 5.28 -15.21
CA ASP A 146 1.69 5.05 -15.96
C ASP A 146 1.64 5.86 -17.25
N PRO A 147 2.45 6.93 -17.38
CA PRO A 147 2.40 7.78 -18.56
C PRO A 147 2.83 7.09 -19.85
N ARG A 148 3.56 5.96 -19.78
CA ARG A 148 4.05 5.26 -20.98
C ARG A 148 2.96 4.44 -21.65
N SER A 149 2.13 3.77 -20.85
CA SER A 149 1.03 2.96 -21.32
C SER A 149 -0.31 3.70 -21.31
N GLY A 150 -0.39 4.83 -20.59
CA GLY A 150 -1.63 5.55 -20.33
C GLY A 150 -2.59 4.77 -19.44
N LEU A 151 -2.10 3.76 -18.71
CA LEU A 151 -2.92 2.91 -17.84
C LEU A 151 -3.00 3.49 -16.44
N ASP A 152 -4.20 3.48 -15.89
CA ASP A 152 -4.42 3.70 -14.46
C ASP A 152 -4.08 2.43 -13.67
N VAL A 153 -3.39 2.62 -12.53
CA VAL A 153 -2.87 1.54 -11.69
C VAL A 153 -3.22 1.77 -10.24
N ASP A 154 -3.80 0.74 -9.63
CA ASP A 154 -4.19 0.72 -8.22
C ASP A 154 -3.36 -0.33 -7.46
N ILE A 155 -2.50 0.12 -6.54
CA ILE A 155 -1.76 -0.77 -5.62
C ILE A 155 -2.46 -0.78 -4.26
N SER A 156 -3.10 -1.90 -3.94
CA SER A 156 -3.71 -2.18 -2.64
C SER A 156 -2.73 -2.89 -1.70
N LEU A 157 -2.81 -2.60 -0.40
CA LEU A 157 -2.00 -3.28 0.62
C LEU A 157 -2.71 -4.47 1.23
N ASP A 158 -2.04 -5.64 1.20
CA ASP A 158 -2.49 -6.91 1.79
C ASP A 158 -3.91 -7.36 1.36
N ASN A 159 -4.43 -6.93 0.20
CA ASN A 159 -5.74 -7.33 -0.31
C ASN A 159 -5.76 -8.78 -0.86
N ARG A 160 -5.61 -9.76 0.03
CA ARG A 160 -5.48 -11.18 -0.35
C ARG A 160 -6.78 -11.78 -0.86
N LEU A 161 -7.93 -11.38 -0.30
CA LEU A 161 -9.24 -11.86 -0.75
C LEU A 161 -9.50 -11.55 -2.23
N ALA A 162 -9.14 -10.35 -2.69
CA ALA A 162 -9.31 -9.98 -4.10
C ALA A 162 -8.51 -10.87 -5.06
N ILE A 163 -7.36 -11.41 -4.62
CA ILE A 163 -6.57 -12.38 -5.41
C ILE A 163 -7.37 -13.66 -5.60
N TYR A 164 -7.91 -14.25 -4.52
CA TYR A 164 -8.72 -15.46 -4.61
C TYR A 164 -9.99 -15.25 -5.42
N ASN A 165 -10.71 -14.13 -5.22
CA ASN A 165 -11.86 -13.75 -6.04
C ASN A 165 -11.49 -13.74 -7.52
N SER A 166 -10.36 -13.14 -7.87
CA SER A 166 -9.88 -13.08 -9.26
C SER A 166 -9.50 -14.44 -9.82
N MET A 167 -8.91 -15.33 -9.01
CA MET A 167 -8.58 -16.68 -9.45
C MET A 167 -9.84 -17.53 -9.65
N MET A 168 -10.85 -17.39 -8.79
CA MET A 168 -12.15 -18.04 -8.96
C MET A 168 -12.86 -17.53 -10.22
N LEU A 169 -12.92 -16.22 -10.42
CA LEU A 169 -13.48 -15.65 -11.65
C LEU A 169 -12.75 -16.13 -12.91
N LYS A 170 -11.42 -16.29 -12.84
CA LYS A 170 -10.63 -16.86 -13.92
C LYS A 170 -11.00 -18.32 -14.22
N SER A 171 -11.35 -19.11 -13.21
CA SER A 171 -11.80 -20.49 -13.44
C SER A 171 -13.13 -20.54 -14.19
N TYR A 172 -14.03 -19.58 -13.94
CA TYR A 172 -15.25 -19.41 -14.72
C TYR A 172 -14.97 -18.99 -16.17
N ALA A 173 -13.98 -18.11 -16.40
CA ALA A 173 -13.62 -17.59 -17.72
C ALA A 173 -13.06 -18.65 -18.71
N GLN A 174 -12.91 -19.92 -18.29
CA GLN A 174 -12.60 -21.04 -19.17
C GLN A 174 -13.70 -21.28 -20.22
N GLU A 175 -14.96 -20.95 -19.91
CA GLU A 175 -16.07 -20.97 -20.87
C GLU A 175 -16.08 -19.67 -21.69
N GLU A 176 -15.80 -19.79 -22.98
CA GLU A 176 -15.64 -18.65 -23.90
C GLU A 176 -16.90 -17.77 -23.94
N ARG A 177 -18.09 -18.38 -23.97
CA ARG A 177 -19.35 -17.63 -24.04
C ARG A 177 -19.60 -16.81 -22.78
N LEU A 178 -19.23 -17.32 -21.60
CA LEU A 178 -19.30 -16.55 -20.36
C LEU A 178 -18.38 -15.34 -20.43
N ARG A 179 -17.14 -15.52 -20.89
CA ARG A 179 -16.18 -14.42 -21.04
C ARG A 179 -16.74 -13.31 -21.93
N GLN A 180 -17.30 -13.68 -23.08
CA GLN A 180 -17.90 -12.74 -24.03
C GLN A 180 -19.15 -12.06 -23.45
N LEU A 181 -19.99 -12.81 -22.72
CA LEU A 181 -21.17 -12.27 -22.04
C LEU A 181 -20.78 -11.19 -21.02
N VAL A 182 -19.82 -11.50 -20.14
CA VAL A 182 -19.32 -10.56 -19.13
C VAL A 182 -18.71 -9.31 -19.79
N GLN A 183 -17.91 -9.49 -20.85
CA GLN A 183 -17.32 -8.37 -21.59
C GLN A 183 -18.40 -7.45 -22.19
N MET A 184 -19.46 -8.01 -22.76
CA MET A 184 -20.54 -7.23 -23.34
C MET A 184 -21.40 -6.51 -22.29
N ILE A 185 -21.70 -7.17 -21.17
CA ILE A 185 -22.43 -6.53 -20.06
C ILE A 185 -21.62 -5.38 -19.48
N LYS A 186 -20.31 -5.57 -19.27
CA LYS A 186 -19.42 -4.50 -18.80
C LYS A 186 -19.31 -3.36 -19.81
N TYR A 187 -19.33 -3.67 -21.10
CA TYR A 187 -19.24 -2.65 -22.16
C TYR A 187 -20.51 -1.81 -22.17
N TRP A 188 -21.67 -2.45 -22.12
CA TRP A 188 -22.95 -1.79 -21.97
C TRP A 188 -23.00 -0.93 -20.70
N SER A 189 -22.72 -1.51 -19.52
CA SER A 189 -22.81 -0.79 -18.25
C SER A 189 -21.84 0.39 -18.16
N SER A 190 -20.65 0.28 -18.76
CA SER A 190 -19.69 1.38 -18.85
C SER A 190 -20.18 2.50 -19.76
N ARG A 191 -20.67 2.18 -20.98
CA ARG A 191 -21.19 3.20 -21.92
C ARG A 191 -22.41 3.93 -21.36
N ARG A 192 -23.20 3.23 -20.56
CA ARG A 192 -24.40 3.79 -19.90
C ARG A 192 -24.11 4.42 -18.53
N GLY A 193 -22.85 4.54 -18.10
CA GLY A 193 -22.50 5.22 -16.85
C GLY A 193 -23.01 4.54 -15.58
N ILE A 194 -23.35 3.24 -15.63
CA ILE A 194 -23.87 2.46 -14.50
C ILE A 194 -22.83 1.47 -13.94
N ASN A 195 -21.55 1.73 -14.20
CA ASN A 195 -20.40 0.90 -13.82
C ASN A 195 -19.35 1.71 -13.02
N ASN A 196 -19.82 2.54 -12.09
CA ASN A 196 -18.96 3.39 -11.26
C ASN A 196 -19.45 3.43 -9.80
N ALA A 197 -18.81 2.61 -8.96
CA ALA A 197 -19.09 2.52 -7.53
C ALA A 197 -18.84 3.83 -6.78
N PHE A 198 -17.94 4.69 -7.26
CA PHE A 198 -17.67 5.98 -6.62
C PHE A 198 -18.83 6.97 -6.84
N GLU A 199 -19.47 6.92 -8.01
CA GLU A 199 -20.66 7.72 -8.35
C GLU A 199 -21.96 7.10 -7.81
N GLY A 200 -21.87 5.99 -7.08
CA GLY A 200 -23.01 5.37 -6.43
C GLY A 200 -23.78 4.39 -7.32
N THR A 201 -23.15 3.77 -8.31
CA THR A 201 -23.70 2.66 -9.11
C THR A 201 -22.96 1.35 -8.82
N LEU A 202 -23.25 0.26 -9.55
CA LEU A 202 -22.59 -1.02 -9.33
C LEU A 202 -21.14 -1.01 -9.82
N SER A 203 -20.28 -1.77 -9.14
CA SER A 203 -18.90 -1.98 -9.58
C SER A 203 -18.82 -2.98 -10.74
N SER A 204 -17.74 -2.93 -11.52
CA SER A 204 -17.45 -3.94 -12.55
C SER A 204 -17.44 -5.37 -12.01
N TYR A 205 -17.01 -5.56 -10.76
CA TYR A 205 -17.01 -6.85 -10.08
C TYR A 205 -18.44 -7.34 -9.80
N ALA A 206 -19.32 -6.45 -9.32
CA ALA A 206 -20.73 -6.77 -9.10
C ALA A 206 -21.44 -7.17 -10.41
N TRP A 207 -21.20 -6.45 -11.51
CA TRP A 207 -21.69 -6.82 -12.83
C TRP A 207 -21.20 -8.19 -13.30
N THR A 208 -19.95 -8.54 -12.99
CA THR A 208 -19.41 -9.88 -13.27
C THR A 208 -20.14 -10.96 -12.46
N LEU A 209 -20.42 -10.75 -11.17
CA LEU A 209 -21.15 -11.72 -10.36
C LEU A 209 -22.60 -11.88 -10.83
N LEU A 210 -23.29 -10.80 -11.21
CA LEU A 210 -24.61 -10.88 -11.84
C LEU A 210 -24.60 -11.74 -13.10
N SER A 211 -23.58 -11.57 -13.94
CA SER A 211 -23.41 -12.34 -15.17
C SER A 211 -23.19 -13.84 -14.87
N ILE A 212 -22.40 -14.16 -13.85
CA ILE A 212 -22.13 -15.55 -13.43
C ILE A 212 -23.38 -16.18 -12.82
N GLN A 213 -24.09 -15.47 -11.94
CA GLN A 213 -25.36 -15.95 -11.38
C GLN A 213 -26.35 -16.27 -12.50
N HIS A 214 -26.49 -15.38 -13.48
CA HIS A 214 -27.34 -15.62 -14.64
C HIS A 214 -26.89 -16.88 -15.39
N ALA A 215 -25.60 -17.05 -15.66
CA ALA A 215 -25.03 -18.21 -16.35
C ALA A 215 -25.17 -19.53 -15.57
N GLN A 216 -25.24 -19.49 -14.24
CA GLN A 216 -25.54 -20.66 -13.40
C GLN A 216 -27.03 -21.04 -13.45
N MET A 217 -27.91 -20.09 -13.73
CA MET A 217 -29.37 -20.25 -13.71
C MET A 217 -30.02 -20.40 -15.08
N VAL A 218 -29.28 -20.30 -16.18
CA VAL A 218 -29.81 -20.71 -17.50
C VAL A 218 -30.00 -22.21 -17.52
N GLU A 219 -30.92 -22.70 -18.35
CA GLU A 219 -31.22 -24.12 -18.45
C GLU A 219 -31.00 -24.61 -19.90
N PRO A 220 -30.09 -25.57 -20.13
CA PRO A 220 -29.09 -26.12 -19.19
C PRO A 220 -28.09 -25.06 -18.67
N PRO A 221 -27.45 -25.23 -17.51
CA PRO A 221 -26.52 -24.24 -16.94
C PRO A 221 -25.29 -24.05 -17.82
N LEU A 222 -24.92 -22.80 -18.08
CA LEU A 222 -23.73 -22.46 -18.87
C LEU A 222 -22.45 -22.74 -18.08
N VAL A 223 -22.47 -22.50 -16.77
CA VAL A 223 -21.34 -22.77 -15.87
C VAL A 223 -21.80 -23.43 -14.56
N PRO A 224 -20.99 -24.33 -13.98
CA PRO A 224 -21.32 -24.99 -12.72
C PRO A 224 -21.10 -24.06 -11.52
N ASN A 225 -21.58 -24.45 -10.35
CA ASN A 225 -21.14 -23.82 -9.10
C ASN A 225 -19.72 -24.27 -8.75
N ARG A 226 -18.75 -23.36 -8.80
CA ARG A 226 -17.33 -23.67 -8.51
C ARG A 226 -17.03 -23.89 -7.03
N GLN A 227 -17.88 -23.43 -6.11
CA GLN A 227 -17.66 -23.59 -4.68
C GLN A 227 -18.40 -24.82 -4.12
N ASP A 228 -19.27 -25.44 -4.91
CA ASP A 228 -19.95 -26.66 -4.52
C ASP A 228 -18.98 -27.84 -4.47
N GLY A 229 -18.95 -28.53 -3.33
CA GLY A 229 -18.06 -29.67 -3.08
C GLY A 229 -16.55 -29.36 -3.12
N ALA A 230 -16.15 -28.09 -3.07
CA ALA A 230 -14.73 -27.71 -3.08
C ALA A 230 -14.04 -28.00 -1.73
N GLU A 231 -12.75 -28.35 -1.76
CA GLU A 231 -11.97 -28.50 -0.52
C GLU A 231 -11.82 -27.16 0.20
N GLU A 232 -12.09 -27.16 1.52
CA GLU A 232 -11.95 -25.97 2.36
C GLU A 232 -10.52 -25.42 2.30
N ARG A 233 -10.40 -24.12 2.05
CA ARG A 233 -9.12 -23.41 2.04
C ARG A 233 -9.23 -22.18 2.92
N LEU A 234 -8.77 -22.29 4.16
CA LEU A 234 -8.89 -21.21 5.13
C LEU A 234 -7.81 -20.12 4.93
N LEU A 235 -8.26 -18.89 4.80
CA LEU A 235 -7.44 -17.69 4.75
C LEU A 235 -7.80 -16.76 5.91
N SER A 236 -6.88 -16.59 6.86
CA SER A 236 -7.02 -15.57 7.90
C SER A 236 -6.55 -14.20 7.39
N PHE A 237 -7.45 -13.22 7.40
CA PHE A 237 -7.21 -11.86 6.96
C PHE A 237 -7.93 -10.85 7.85
N GLN A 238 -7.21 -9.82 8.34
CA GLN A 238 -7.74 -8.77 9.22
C GLN A 238 -8.45 -9.29 10.51
N GLY A 239 -8.03 -10.45 11.02
CA GLY A 239 -8.64 -11.05 12.23
C GLY A 239 -9.89 -11.89 11.97
N THR A 240 -10.31 -12.00 10.70
CA THR A 240 -11.40 -12.88 10.26
C THR A 240 -10.82 -14.02 9.42
N THR A 241 -11.37 -15.22 9.56
CA THR A 241 -11.02 -16.38 8.72
C THR A 241 -12.10 -16.57 7.66
N TYR A 242 -11.68 -16.64 6.41
CA TYR A 242 -12.54 -16.86 5.25
C TYR A 242 -12.22 -18.21 4.62
N ASP A 243 -13.22 -18.94 4.17
CA ASP A 243 -13.02 -20.08 3.28
C ASP A 243 -12.95 -19.58 1.84
N VAL A 244 -11.81 -19.80 1.20
CA VAL A 244 -11.53 -19.40 -0.19
C VAL A 244 -11.38 -20.62 -1.11
N GLY A 245 -11.98 -21.75 -0.72
CA GLY A 245 -12.06 -22.97 -1.52
C GLY A 245 -12.93 -22.80 -2.76
N TYR A 246 -12.44 -23.29 -3.91
CA TYR A 246 -13.20 -23.43 -5.16
C TYR A 246 -12.53 -24.48 -6.05
N ASN A 247 -13.30 -25.14 -6.91
CA ASN A 247 -12.83 -26.06 -7.94
C ASN A 247 -12.38 -25.30 -9.19
N ASP A 248 -11.15 -25.54 -9.64
CA ASP A 248 -10.56 -24.93 -10.83
C ASP A 248 -10.44 -25.88 -12.04
N ASP A 249 -10.90 -27.12 -11.88
CA ASP A 249 -10.93 -28.14 -12.93
C ASP A 249 -11.66 -27.67 -14.20
N HIS A 250 -11.29 -28.26 -15.34
CA HIS A 250 -12.00 -28.04 -16.60
C HIS A 250 -13.41 -28.61 -16.52
N PHE A 251 -14.41 -27.84 -16.96
CA PHE A 251 -15.79 -28.27 -17.10
C PHE A 251 -16.26 -28.10 -18.55
N SER A 252 -17.32 -28.82 -18.89
CA SER A 252 -18.06 -28.68 -20.14
C SER A 252 -19.52 -28.42 -19.83
N THR A 253 -20.21 -27.69 -20.72
CA THR A 253 -21.64 -27.40 -20.58
C THR A 253 -22.42 -28.00 -21.73
N GLU A 254 -23.64 -28.48 -21.43
CA GLU A 254 -24.62 -28.94 -22.42
C GLU A 254 -25.42 -27.77 -23.02
N ASN A 255 -25.27 -26.56 -22.47
CA ASN A 255 -25.94 -25.37 -22.98
C ASN A 255 -25.45 -25.04 -24.39
N THR A 256 -26.38 -24.85 -25.34
CA THR A 256 -26.09 -24.50 -26.74
C THR A 256 -26.60 -23.11 -27.14
N GLN A 257 -27.06 -22.32 -26.17
CA GLN A 257 -27.56 -20.96 -26.43
C GLN A 257 -26.47 -20.06 -27.02
N SER A 258 -26.87 -19.20 -27.94
CA SER A 258 -25.99 -18.20 -28.54
C SER A 258 -25.73 -17.05 -27.58
N LEU A 259 -24.71 -16.24 -27.87
CA LEU A 259 -24.34 -15.12 -27.02
C LEU A 259 -25.43 -14.05 -26.96
N ALA A 260 -26.09 -13.74 -28.09
CA ALA A 260 -27.23 -12.84 -28.13
C ALA A 260 -28.39 -13.36 -27.27
N SER A 261 -28.70 -14.66 -27.32
CA SER A 261 -29.74 -15.27 -26.48
C SER A 261 -29.41 -15.19 -24.98
N LEU A 262 -28.14 -15.37 -24.61
CA LEU A 262 -27.68 -15.20 -23.23
C LEU A 262 -27.76 -13.73 -22.78
N LEU A 263 -27.42 -12.78 -23.64
CA LEU A 263 -27.52 -11.34 -23.33
C LEU A 263 -28.98 -10.90 -23.15
N VAL A 264 -29.87 -11.31 -24.06
CA VAL A 264 -31.30 -11.02 -23.96
C VAL A 264 -31.87 -11.61 -22.67
N SER A 265 -31.57 -12.87 -22.38
CA SER A 265 -32.08 -13.52 -21.16
C SER A 265 -31.46 -12.95 -19.89
N PHE A 266 -30.23 -12.39 -19.94
CA PHE A 266 -29.64 -11.64 -18.84
C PHE A 266 -30.43 -10.36 -18.54
N ILE A 267 -30.70 -9.55 -19.58
CA ILE A 267 -31.48 -8.31 -19.44
C ILE A 267 -32.87 -8.63 -18.93
N ASP A 268 -33.56 -9.61 -19.53
CA ASP A 268 -34.89 -10.04 -19.11
C ASP A 268 -34.90 -10.49 -17.64
N ARG A 269 -33.95 -11.34 -17.24
CA ARG A 269 -33.88 -11.86 -15.87
C ARG A 269 -33.83 -10.74 -14.85
N PHE A 270 -32.91 -9.78 -14.98
CA PHE A 270 -32.71 -8.74 -13.98
C PHE A 270 -33.65 -7.54 -14.12
N ALA A 271 -34.28 -7.35 -15.28
CA ALA A 271 -35.26 -6.30 -15.51
C ALA A 271 -36.68 -6.70 -15.07
N THR A 272 -37.09 -7.95 -15.33
CA THR A 272 -38.50 -8.37 -15.23
C THR A 272 -38.73 -9.52 -14.25
N ARG A 273 -37.78 -10.45 -14.13
CA ARG A 273 -37.97 -11.71 -13.35
C ARG A 273 -37.28 -11.73 -11.99
N TRP A 274 -36.43 -10.74 -11.69
CA TRP A 274 -35.64 -10.71 -10.46
C TRP A 274 -36.30 -9.80 -9.43
N ASP A 275 -36.74 -10.40 -8.32
CA ASP A 275 -37.30 -9.68 -7.20
C ASP A 275 -36.19 -9.27 -6.22
N TRP A 276 -35.79 -8.00 -6.27
CA TRP A 276 -34.74 -7.45 -5.42
C TRP A 276 -35.12 -7.40 -3.93
N ASP A 277 -36.41 -7.47 -3.57
CA ASP A 277 -36.86 -7.43 -2.18
C ASP A 277 -36.78 -8.80 -1.50
N SER A 278 -36.88 -9.88 -2.29
CA SER A 278 -36.88 -11.26 -1.78
C SER A 278 -35.64 -12.08 -2.14
N MET A 279 -34.91 -11.71 -3.19
CA MET A 279 -33.78 -12.48 -3.73
C MET A 279 -32.44 -11.77 -3.57
N VAL A 280 -31.42 -12.54 -3.19
CA VAL A 280 -30.01 -12.14 -3.09
C VAL A 280 -29.20 -12.90 -4.12
N VAL A 281 -28.38 -12.18 -4.89
CA VAL A 281 -27.46 -12.78 -5.86
C VAL A 281 -26.34 -13.47 -5.09
N SER A 282 -26.13 -14.77 -5.34
CA SER A 282 -25.14 -15.58 -4.64
C SER A 282 -24.53 -16.64 -5.57
N VAL A 283 -23.40 -16.25 -6.17
CA VAL A 283 -22.61 -17.15 -7.04
C VAL A 283 -22.15 -18.42 -6.30
N ARG A 284 -21.94 -18.30 -4.99
CA ARG A 284 -21.53 -19.40 -4.11
C ARG A 284 -22.59 -20.49 -3.95
N SER A 285 -23.87 -20.14 -3.95
CA SER A 285 -24.96 -21.14 -3.91
C SER A 285 -25.35 -21.63 -5.30
N GLY A 286 -24.97 -20.91 -6.36
CA GLY A 286 -25.39 -21.21 -7.74
C GLY A 286 -26.86 -20.87 -8.04
N GLN A 287 -27.61 -20.47 -7.02
CA GLN A 287 -29.04 -20.13 -7.04
C GLN A 287 -29.27 -18.92 -6.11
N PRO A 288 -30.32 -18.11 -6.33
CA PRO A 288 -30.63 -16.99 -5.45
C PRO A 288 -30.86 -17.47 -4.02
N LEU A 289 -30.31 -16.72 -3.07
CA LEU A 289 -30.65 -16.89 -1.65
C LEU A 289 -31.81 -15.98 -1.30
N THR A 290 -32.59 -16.34 -0.29
CA THR A 290 -33.66 -15.46 0.17
C THR A 290 -33.11 -14.36 1.08
N THR A 291 -33.66 -13.15 0.99
CA THR A 291 -33.31 -12.04 1.92
C THR A 291 -33.59 -12.41 3.37
N LYS A 292 -34.51 -13.34 3.62
CA LYS A 292 -34.81 -13.91 4.94
C LYS A 292 -33.68 -14.80 5.46
N GLU A 293 -33.20 -15.75 4.66
CA GLU A 293 -32.08 -16.62 5.02
C GLU A 293 -30.80 -15.82 5.26
N LYS A 294 -30.55 -14.81 4.42
CA LYS A 294 -29.36 -13.95 4.51
C LYS A 294 -29.45 -12.84 5.53
N LYS A 295 -30.66 -12.54 6.04
CA LYS A 295 -30.94 -11.36 6.88
C LYS A 295 -30.55 -10.04 6.20
N TRP A 296 -30.63 -10.00 4.87
CA TRP A 296 -30.38 -8.83 4.04
C TRP A 296 -31.69 -8.31 3.47
N ARG A 297 -32.63 -7.99 4.35
CA ARG A 297 -33.84 -7.27 3.92
C ARG A 297 -33.46 -5.81 3.71
N HIS A 298 -34.07 -5.15 2.72
CA HIS A 298 -33.91 -3.72 2.51
C HIS A 298 -34.23 -2.96 3.82
N VAL A 299 -33.34 -2.04 4.20
CA VAL A 299 -33.50 -1.17 5.36
C VAL A 299 -33.36 0.28 4.92
N GLY A 300 -34.25 1.14 5.39
CA GLY A 300 -34.28 2.57 5.07
C GLY A 300 -35.33 2.92 4.00
N PRO A 301 -35.34 4.18 3.54
CA PRO A 301 -36.28 4.64 2.53
C PRO A 301 -36.06 3.94 1.18
N LEU A 302 -37.09 3.91 0.33
CA LEU A 302 -36.96 3.41 -1.03
C LEU A 302 -36.15 4.41 -1.88
N PRO A 303 -35.41 3.96 -2.92
CA PRO A 303 -34.69 4.86 -3.81
C PRO A 303 -35.53 6.00 -4.37
N LEU A 304 -36.81 5.74 -4.67
CA LEU A 304 -37.75 6.76 -5.14
C LEU A 304 -38.01 7.84 -4.08
N GLU A 305 -38.21 7.44 -2.82
CA GLU A 305 -38.49 8.36 -1.69
C GLU A 305 -37.31 9.30 -1.42
N VAL A 306 -36.09 8.78 -1.53
CA VAL A 306 -34.86 9.59 -1.38
C VAL A 306 -34.73 10.60 -2.52
N VAL A 307 -34.99 10.17 -3.75
CA VAL A 307 -34.85 11.01 -4.94
C VAL A 307 -35.87 12.15 -4.97
N ILE A 308 -37.09 11.94 -4.46
CA ILE A 308 -38.11 12.99 -4.36
C ILE A 308 -37.93 13.89 -3.13
N GLY A 309 -36.91 13.61 -2.29
CA GLY A 309 -36.64 14.37 -1.06
C GLY A 309 -37.66 14.13 0.05
N ALA A 310 -38.34 12.98 0.06
CA ALA A 310 -39.26 12.60 1.12
C ALA A 310 -38.52 12.11 2.38
N ASP A 311 -37.37 11.44 2.19
CA ASP A 311 -36.51 10.96 3.27
C ASP A 311 -35.04 10.92 2.80
N ASP A 312 -34.13 11.53 3.58
CA ASP A 312 -32.69 11.56 3.29
C ASP A 312 -31.91 10.45 4.02
N GLY A 313 -32.62 9.43 4.52
CA GLY A 313 -32.08 8.29 5.25
C GLY A 313 -31.12 7.42 4.46
N TRP A 314 -30.26 6.68 5.18
CA TRP A 314 -29.36 5.70 4.59
C TRP A 314 -30.13 4.46 4.15
N MET A 315 -29.78 3.93 2.98
CA MET A 315 -30.35 2.69 2.45
C MET A 315 -29.33 1.55 2.54
N GLU A 316 -29.80 0.37 2.89
CA GLU A 316 -29.02 -0.87 2.87
C GLU A 316 -29.74 -1.95 2.07
N HIS A 317 -28.98 -2.78 1.36
CA HIS A 317 -29.51 -3.94 0.62
C HIS A 317 -30.55 -3.61 -0.46
N VAL A 318 -30.34 -2.53 -1.22
CA VAL A 318 -31.23 -2.12 -2.33
C VAL A 318 -31.18 -3.11 -3.50
N MET A 319 -30.01 -3.66 -3.80
CA MET A 319 -29.80 -4.63 -4.89
C MET A 319 -28.84 -5.72 -4.42
N PRO A 320 -29.21 -6.54 -3.42
CA PRO A 320 -28.25 -7.30 -2.62
C PRO A 320 -27.47 -8.33 -3.45
N ILE A 321 -26.14 -8.20 -3.45
CA ILE A 321 -25.21 -9.07 -4.16
C ILE A 321 -24.13 -9.55 -3.20
N GLU A 322 -24.10 -10.86 -2.92
CA GLU A 322 -23.15 -11.49 -2.00
C GLU A 322 -21.75 -11.62 -2.61
N ASP A 323 -20.72 -11.22 -1.86
CA ASP A 323 -19.34 -11.60 -2.18
C ASP A 323 -19.11 -13.10 -1.91
N PRO A 324 -18.54 -13.86 -2.87
CA PRO A 324 -18.44 -15.32 -2.80
C PRO A 324 -17.57 -15.87 -1.66
N PHE A 325 -16.67 -15.07 -1.08
CA PHE A 325 -15.81 -15.49 0.03
C PHE A 325 -16.07 -14.68 1.31
N ASN A 326 -16.43 -13.41 1.18
CA ASN A 326 -16.85 -12.59 2.31
C ASN A 326 -18.39 -12.49 2.34
N HIS A 327 -19.03 -13.51 2.92
CA HIS A 327 -20.49 -13.66 2.92
C HIS A 327 -21.28 -12.56 3.65
N GLU A 328 -20.59 -11.70 4.42
CA GLU A 328 -21.18 -10.52 5.09
C GLU A 328 -21.07 -9.25 4.23
N HIS A 329 -20.36 -9.30 3.10
CA HIS A 329 -20.18 -8.16 2.23
C HIS A 329 -21.21 -8.14 1.11
N ASP A 330 -22.19 -7.26 1.27
CA ASP A 330 -23.06 -6.84 0.16
C ASP A 330 -22.30 -5.84 -0.73
N LEU A 331 -22.19 -6.18 -2.02
CA LEU A 331 -21.56 -5.35 -3.04
C LEU A 331 -22.43 -4.16 -3.47
N SER A 332 -23.72 -4.17 -3.17
CA SER A 332 -24.67 -3.11 -3.48
C SER A 332 -24.70 -1.97 -2.46
N ARG A 333 -24.01 -2.10 -1.32
CA ARG A 333 -23.91 -1.06 -0.28
C ARG A 333 -23.39 0.30 -0.76
N VAL A 334 -22.76 0.35 -1.94
CA VAL A 334 -22.26 1.58 -2.56
C VAL A 334 -23.31 2.27 -3.42
N VAL A 335 -24.39 1.57 -3.76
CA VAL A 335 -25.45 2.05 -4.65
C VAL A 335 -26.26 3.12 -3.92
N ARG A 336 -26.30 4.32 -4.49
CA ARG A 336 -27.13 5.43 -4.02
C ARG A 336 -28.49 5.40 -4.70
N ALA A 337 -29.44 6.18 -4.20
CA ALA A 337 -30.81 6.22 -4.73
C ALA A 337 -30.85 6.55 -6.22
N GLU A 338 -30.14 7.60 -6.64
CA GLU A 338 -30.01 7.95 -8.05
C GLU A 338 -29.36 6.85 -8.90
N GLY A 339 -28.38 6.14 -8.33
CA GLY A 339 -27.70 5.04 -9.00
C GLY A 339 -28.62 3.83 -9.20
N ALA A 340 -29.39 3.46 -8.17
CA ALA A 340 -30.40 2.40 -8.25
C ALA A 340 -31.47 2.72 -9.31
N MET A 341 -32.00 3.95 -9.30
CA MET A 341 -32.95 4.44 -10.30
C MET A 341 -32.36 4.41 -11.71
N SER A 342 -31.08 4.80 -11.86
CA SER A 342 -30.39 4.78 -13.16
C SER A 342 -30.17 3.35 -13.68
N ILE A 343 -29.81 2.41 -12.80
CA ILE A 343 -29.65 0.99 -13.16
C ILE A 343 -31.00 0.40 -13.60
N GLN A 344 -32.06 0.61 -12.84
CA GLN A 344 -33.40 0.12 -13.18
C GLN A 344 -33.90 0.74 -14.50
N ASN A 345 -33.71 2.05 -14.69
CA ASN A 345 -34.06 2.72 -15.93
C ASN A 345 -33.30 2.15 -17.14
N GLU A 346 -32.01 1.85 -17.01
CA GLU A 346 -31.23 1.26 -18.10
C GLU A 346 -31.63 -0.18 -18.41
N PHE A 347 -32.02 -0.97 -17.41
CA PHE A 347 -32.63 -2.28 -17.66
C PHE A 347 -33.95 -2.15 -18.43
N MET A 348 -34.85 -1.26 -18.01
CA MET A 348 -36.12 -1.01 -18.72
C MET A 348 -35.90 -0.48 -20.14
N ARG A 349 -34.92 0.42 -20.32
CA ARG A 349 -34.50 0.91 -21.64
C ARG A 349 -33.99 -0.24 -22.51
N ALA A 350 -33.15 -1.12 -21.97
CA ALA A 350 -32.59 -2.24 -22.72
C ALA A 350 -33.70 -3.23 -23.14
N VAL A 351 -34.65 -3.55 -22.27
CA VAL A 351 -35.82 -4.37 -22.60
C VAL A 351 -36.61 -3.75 -23.76
N GLN A 352 -36.97 -2.48 -23.65
CA GLN A 352 -37.75 -1.77 -24.67
C GLN A 352 -37.04 -1.79 -26.03
N LEU A 353 -35.75 -1.43 -26.07
CA LEU A 353 -34.98 -1.39 -27.32
C LEU A 353 -34.79 -2.78 -27.94
N LEU A 354 -34.61 -3.81 -27.12
CA LEU A 354 -34.53 -5.20 -27.60
C LEU A 354 -35.85 -5.66 -28.21
N SER A 355 -36.99 -5.30 -27.60
CA SER A 355 -38.32 -5.63 -28.14
C SER A 355 -38.61 -4.94 -29.48
N GLU A 356 -38.08 -3.73 -29.68
CA GLU A 356 -38.18 -2.97 -30.93
C GLU A 356 -37.20 -3.47 -32.03
N GLY A 357 -36.38 -4.48 -31.73
CA GLY A 357 -35.39 -5.02 -32.66
C GLY A 357 -34.21 -4.09 -32.94
N LYS A 358 -33.89 -3.18 -32.02
CA LYS A 358 -32.76 -2.24 -32.14
C LYS A 358 -31.42 -2.97 -32.06
N SER A 359 -30.40 -2.35 -32.64
CA SER A 359 -29.04 -2.90 -32.68
C SER A 359 -28.37 -2.87 -31.31
N TRP A 360 -27.42 -3.77 -31.06
CA TRP A 360 -26.66 -3.75 -29.80
C TRP A 360 -25.82 -2.47 -29.65
N LYS A 361 -25.45 -1.86 -30.78
CA LYS A 361 -24.75 -0.57 -30.82
C LYS A 361 -25.60 0.57 -30.26
N GLU A 362 -26.89 0.62 -30.59
CA GLU A 362 -27.83 1.64 -30.07
C GLU A 362 -28.13 1.43 -28.58
N ILE A 363 -28.22 0.16 -28.15
CA ILE A 363 -28.38 -0.16 -26.73
C ILE A 363 -27.17 0.33 -25.92
N CYS A 364 -25.96 0.22 -26.48
CA CYS A 364 -24.70 0.66 -25.88
C CYS A 364 -24.26 2.08 -26.29
N GLU A 365 -25.16 2.92 -26.80
CA GLU A 365 -24.89 4.32 -27.09
C GLU A 365 -24.40 5.02 -25.80
N PRO A 366 -23.33 5.85 -25.83
CA PRO A 366 -22.81 6.45 -24.62
C PRO A 366 -23.71 7.60 -24.15
N ILE A 367 -23.79 7.81 -22.83
CA ILE A 367 -24.50 8.99 -22.28
C ILE A 367 -23.69 10.27 -22.46
N PHE A 368 -22.36 10.18 -22.53
CA PHE A 368 -21.44 11.30 -22.66
C PHE A 368 -20.59 11.18 -23.93
N GLU A 369 -20.28 12.30 -24.58
CA GLU A 369 -19.31 12.35 -25.67
C GLU A 369 -17.94 11.92 -25.12
N VAL A 370 -17.41 10.80 -25.63
CA VAL A 370 -16.07 10.34 -25.30
C VAL A 370 -15.13 11.01 -26.28
N GLU A 371 -14.25 11.90 -25.80
CA GLU A 371 -13.16 12.44 -26.62
C GLU A 371 -12.35 11.27 -27.21
N GLU A 372 -12.31 11.17 -28.53
CA GLU A 372 -11.56 10.12 -29.20
C GLU A 372 -10.06 10.33 -28.92
N GLU A 373 -9.44 9.39 -28.20
CA GLU A 373 -7.99 9.40 -27.98
C GLU A 373 -7.27 9.44 -29.34
N PRO A 374 -6.18 10.20 -29.49
CA PRO A 374 -5.45 10.31 -30.75
C PRO A 374 -4.98 8.94 -31.26
N ASP A 375 -5.08 8.73 -32.58
CA ASP A 375 -4.81 7.46 -33.28
C ASP A 375 -3.45 6.81 -32.91
N ASP A 376 -2.41 7.63 -32.68
CA ASP A 376 -1.11 7.14 -32.20
C ASP A 376 -0.26 8.21 -31.48
N LEU A 377 0.76 7.74 -30.74
CA LEU A 377 1.71 8.54 -29.95
C LEU A 377 2.56 9.54 -30.78
N PHE A 378 2.60 9.38 -32.10
CA PHE A 378 3.47 10.15 -33.01
C PHE A 378 2.69 11.05 -33.98
N HIS A 379 1.38 11.22 -33.77
CA HIS A 379 0.50 11.94 -34.70
C HIS A 379 1.01 13.37 -34.99
N ASP A 380 1.44 14.07 -33.94
CA ASP A 380 2.04 15.42 -33.96
C ASP A 380 3.40 15.50 -34.67
N LEU A 381 4.20 14.43 -34.59
CA LEU A 381 5.57 14.41 -35.09
C LEU A 381 5.68 14.09 -36.60
N ARG A 382 4.56 13.86 -37.29
CA ARG A 382 4.53 13.50 -38.71
C ARG A 382 4.86 14.68 -39.64
N THR A 383 4.60 15.92 -39.20
CA THR A 383 4.80 17.14 -39.98
C THR A 383 6.11 17.87 -39.66
N THR A 384 6.78 17.52 -38.54
CA THR A 384 7.99 18.19 -38.06
C THR A 384 9.25 17.77 -38.82
N SER A 385 10.17 18.71 -39.05
CA SER A 385 11.44 18.44 -39.76
C SER A 385 12.46 17.69 -38.88
N LYS A 386 13.41 16.97 -39.50
CA LYS A 386 14.40 16.17 -38.75
C LYS A 386 15.40 17.03 -37.96
N ASP A 387 15.76 18.18 -38.50
CA ASP A 387 16.73 19.09 -37.89
C ASP A 387 16.11 19.75 -36.66
N GLU A 388 14.83 20.11 -36.74
CA GLU A 388 14.04 20.62 -35.61
C GLU A 388 13.88 19.59 -34.49
N ILE A 389 13.64 18.31 -34.83
CA ILE A 389 13.60 17.22 -33.84
C ILE A 389 14.96 17.01 -33.17
N SER A 390 16.06 17.17 -33.92
CA SER A 390 17.41 17.00 -33.40
C SER A 390 17.81 18.17 -32.49
N ALA A 391 17.48 19.41 -32.86
CA ALA A 391 17.66 20.59 -32.02
C ALA A 391 16.84 20.47 -30.72
N ARG A 392 15.57 20.05 -30.81
CA ARG A 392 14.71 19.81 -29.64
C ARG A 392 15.28 18.75 -28.69
N LEU A 393 15.88 17.69 -29.24
CA LEU A 393 16.56 16.66 -28.46
C LEU A 393 17.80 17.19 -27.71
N GLU A 394 18.60 18.06 -28.33
CA GLU A 394 19.77 18.65 -27.66
C GLU A 394 19.37 19.55 -26.49
N VAL A 395 18.37 20.41 -26.69
CA VAL A 395 17.82 21.28 -25.64
C VAL A 395 17.29 20.45 -24.48
N MET A 396 16.45 19.45 -24.76
CA MET A 396 15.88 18.59 -23.71
C MET A 396 16.92 17.77 -22.96
N ARG A 397 18.00 17.34 -23.61
CA ARG A 397 19.12 16.64 -22.93
C ARG A 397 19.87 17.56 -21.98
N ALA A 398 20.09 18.82 -22.36
CA ALA A 398 20.70 19.81 -21.49
C ALA A 398 19.81 20.12 -20.27
N GLU A 399 18.51 20.32 -20.50
CA GLU A 399 17.51 20.50 -19.43
C GLU A 399 17.46 19.29 -18.49
N LEU A 400 17.50 18.06 -19.03
CA LEU A 400 17.53 16.83 -18.24
C LEU A 400 18.75 16.80 -17.30
N GLY A 401 19.93 17.20 -17.80
CA GLY A 401 21.15 17.30 -17.00
C GLY A 401 21.01 18.29 -15.84
N ASN A 402 20.38 19.45 -16.09
CA ASN A 402 20.13 20.46 -15.07
C ASN A 402 19.17 19.97 -13.99
N VAL A 403 18.05 19.34 -14.38
CA VAL A 403 17.07 18.76 -13.44
C VAL A 403 17.71 17.65 -12.61
N GLU A 404 18.57 16.80 -13.20
CA GLU A 404 19.31 15.77 -12.45
C GLU A 404 20.32 16.36 -11.45
N GLY A 405 20.90 17.53 -11.75
CA GLY A 405 21.68 18.33 -10.81
C GLY A 405 20.85 18.78 -9.62
N GLN A 406 19.73 19.48 -9.89
CA GLN A 406 18.84 20.01 -8.86
C GLN A 406 18.27 18.91 -7.94
N ILE A 407 17.91 17.75 -8.49
CA ILE A 407 17.46 16.61 -7.67
C ILE A 407 18.54 16.17 -6.68
N ARG A 408 19.81 16.10 -7.11
CA ARG A 408 20.91 15.69 -6.23
C ARG A 408 21.10 16.67 -5.08
N GLU A 409 21.11 17.97 -5.38
CA GLU A 409 21.24 19.05 -4.39
C GLU A 409 20.08 19.03 -3.38
N LEU A 410 18.83 18.95 -3.85
CA LEU A 410 17.66 18.91 -2.98
C LEU A 410 17.61 17.64 -2.11
N VAL A 411 18.04 16.50 -2.65
CA VAL A 411 18.11 15.24 -1.89
C VAL A 411 19.15 15.33 -0.78
N GLU A 412 20.30 15.95 -1.04
CA GLU A 412 21.35 16.21 -0.05
C GLU A 412 20.86 17.18 1.03
N GLU A 413 20.25 18.31 0.64
CA GLU A 413 19.68 19.29 1.56
C GLU A 413 18.62 18.67 2.49
N ARG A 414 17.78 17.79 1.93
CA ARG A 414 16.79 17.05 2.71
C ARG A 414 17.44 16.07 3.68
N GLN A 415 18.50 15.38 3.27
CA GLN A 415 19.22 14.44 4.14
C GLN A 415 19.86 15.19 5.31
N ASN A 416 20.52 16.32 5.05
CA ASN A 416 21.07 17.22 6.07
C ASN A 416 19.97 17.73 7.01
N SER A 417 18.84 18.18 6.46
CA SER A 417 17.67 18.63 7.25
C SER A 417 17.12 17.52 8.16
N LYS A 418 17.14 16.26 7.70
CA LYS A 418 16.66 15.12 8.49
C LYS A 418 17.63 14.79 9.63
N GLU A 419 18.93 14.81 9.37
CA GLU A 419 19.96 14.60 10.39
C GLU A 419 19.89 15.66 11.49
N LEU A 420 19.75 16.93 11.11
CA LEU A 420 19.51 18.03 12.05
C LEU A 420 18.25 17.80 12.90
N LEU A 421 17.17 17.34 12.27
CA LEU A 421 15.90 17.10 12.95
C LEU A 421 15.98 15.93 13.95
N ASP A 422 16.73 14.88 13.62
CA ASP A 422 16.97 13.75 14.52
C ASP A 422 17.87 14.16 15.70
N LEU A 423 18.88 15.00 15.47
CA LEU A 423 19.72 15.62 16.53
C LEU A 423 18.88 16.51 17.46
N LEU A 424 18.05 17.41 16.91
CA LEU A 424 17.18 18.28 17.69
C LEU A 424 16.18 17.48 18.54
N ARG A 425 15.63 16.38 17.99
CA ARG A 425 14.74 15.47 18.74
C ARG A 425 15.47 14.72 19.86
N GLY A 426 16.71 14.28 19.61
CA GLY A 426 17.57 13.68 20.63
C GLY A 426 17.82 14.65 21.78
N GLY A 427 18.28 15.87 21.45
CA GLY A 427 18.53 16.92 22.44
C GLY A 427 17.30 17.32 23.26
N LEU A 428 16.12 17.40 22.64
CA LEU A 428 14.87 17.68 23.36
C LEU A 428 14.46 16.54 24.32
N ARG A 429 14.75 15.29 23.97
CA ARG A 429 14.48 14.14 24.87
C ARG A 429 15.44 14.15 26.06
N GLU A 430 16.72 14.38 25.82
CA GLU A 430 17.73 14.45 26.87
C GLU A 430 17.47 15.62 27.82
N THR A 431 17.19 16.82 27.31
CA THR A 431 16.84 17.97 28.15
C THR A 431 15.54 17.76 28.93
N ARG A 432 14.55 17.04 28.38
CA ARG A 432 13.34 16.68 29.12
C ARG A 432 13.63 15.70 30.26
N ASN A 433 14.48 14.71 30.04
CA ASN A 433 14.88 13.75 31.08
C ASN A 433 15.62 14.48 32.21
N VAL A 434 16.58 15.35 31.87
CA VAL A 434 17.33 16.11 32.89
C VAL A 434 16.42 17.06 33.68
N LYS A 435 15.41 17.67 33.05
CA LYS A 435 14.39 18.45 33.76
C LYS A 435 13.54 17.61 34.71
N SER A 436 13.19 16.39 34.32
CA SER A 436 12.47 15.43 35.17
C SER A 436 13.31 15.03 36.39
N ASP A 437 14.58 14.68 36.17
CA ASP A 437 15.53 14.33 37.24
C ASP A 437 15.70 15.50 38.21
N ARG A 438 15.82 16.73 37.69
CA ARG A 438 15.90 17.94 38.50
C ARG A 438 14.63 18.18 39.32
N GLN A 439 13.46 17.94 38.76
CA GLN A 439 12.18 18.10 39.47
C GLN A 439 12.03 17.06 40.58
N GLN A 440 12.49 15.82 40.35
CA GLN A 440 12.52 14.76 41.36
C GLN A 440 13.45 15.13 42.53
N ILE A 441 14.70 15.53 42.24
CA ILE A 441 15.65 16.00 43.27
C ILE A 441 15.08 17.18 44.08
N LEU A 442 14.42 18.13 43.41
CA LEU A 442 13.78 19.26 44.10
C LEU A 442 12.59 18.84 44.97
N SER A 443 11.87 17.79 44.60
CA SER A 443 10.76 17.26 45.40
C SER A 443 11.24 16.57 46.68
N GLU A 444 12.41 15.92 46.64
CA GLU A 444 13.04 15.24 47.77
C GLU A 444 13.78 16.23 48.69
N LEU A 445 14.35 17.31 48.15
CA LEU A 445 15.10 18.31 48.91
C LEU A 445 14.23 19.26 49.76
N ARG A 446 12.98 19.54 49.33
CA ARG A 446 12.03 20.37 50.09
C ARG A 446 11.71 19.84 51.49
N PRO A 447 11.23 18.59 51.66
CA PRO A 447 10.92 18.05 52.99
C PRO A 447 12.17 17.90 53.87
N LEU A 448 13.32 17.54 53.27
CA LEU A 448 14.61 17.49 53.98
C LEU A 448 15.00 18.87 54.52
N SER A 449 14.85 19.92 53.72
CA SER A 449 15.17 21.29 54.15
C SER A 449 14.28 21.78 55.28
N MET A 450 13.00 21.42 55.29
CA MET A 450 12.08 21.75 56.39
C MET A 450 12.50 21.03 57.68
N LYS A 451 12.77 19.72 57.60
CA LYS A 451 13.19 18.92 58.76
C LYS A 451 14.52 19.35 59.36
N VAL A 452 15.48 19.76 58.52
CA VAL A 452 16.76 20.34 58.97
C VAL A 452 16.55 21.65 59.73
N GLN A 453 15.60 22.48 59.29
CA GLN A 453 15.26 23.74 59.96
C GLN A 453 14.56 23.49 61.30
N GLU A 454 13.60 22.56 61.36
CA GLU A 454 12.92 22.16 62.60
C GLU A 454 13.91 21.64 63.66
N LEU A 455 14.80 20.71 63.29
CA LEU A 455 15.82 20.19 64.23
C LEU A 455 16.80 21.26 64.69
N ARG A 456 17.11 22.24 63.83
CA ARG A 456 17.94 23.38 64.19
C ARG A 456 17.26 24.25 65.24
N GLU A 457 15.99 24.56 65.05
CA GLU A 457 15.19 25.36 65.99
C GLU A 457 15.06 24.65 67.36
N VAL A 458 14.79 23.35 67.38
CA VAL A 458 14.75 22.54 68.61
C VAL A 458 16.09 22.57 69.34
N ARG A 459 17.18 22.28 68.62
CA ARG A 459 18.54 22.28 69.20
C ARG A 459 18.92 23.65 69.74
N ASP A 460 18.76 24.70 68.93
CA ASP A 460 19.17 26.05 69.30
C ASP A 460 18.30 26.59 70.46
N GLY A 461 17.02 26.25 70.49
CA GLY A 461 16.11 26.59 71.60
C GLY A 461 16.42 25.86 72.92
N ILE A 462 16.94 24.63 72.88
CA ILE A 462 17.40 23.93 74.09
C ILE A 462 18.75 24.50 74.54
N ASN A 463 19.68 24.72 73.62
CA ASN A 463 21.02 25.24 73.95
C ASN A 463 21.00 26.69 74.48
N GLN A 464 20.01 27.50 74.08
CA GLN A 464 19.79 28.82 74.68
C GLN A 464 19.36 28.73 76.15
N ARG A 465 18.61 27.69 76.52
CA ARG A 465 18.13 27.46 77.90
C ARG A 465 19.15 26.74 78.77
N ILE A 466 19.97 25.87 78.19
CA ILE A 466 20.95 25.03 78.89
C ILE A 466 22.34 25.30 78.30
N ALA A 467 23.12 26.15 78.97
CA ALA A 467 24.49 26.47 78.56
C ALA A 467 25.53 25.45 79.04
N ILE A 468 25.18 24.58 80.00
CA ILE A 468 26.10 23.63 80.63
C ILE A 468 26.19 22.35 79.78
N PRO A 469 27.40 21.85 79.45
CA PRO A 469 27.54 20.60 78.70
C PRO A 469 26.95 19.39 79.44
N THR A 470 26.36 18.45 78.71
CA THR A 470 25.70 17.22 79.25
C THR A 470 26.59 16.44 80.21
N LYS A 471 27.89 16.30 79.90
CA LYS A 471 28.87 15.62 80.76
C LYS A 471 29.05 16.30 82.11
N ARG A 472 29.00 17.64 82.14
CA ARG A 472 29.16 18.43 83.35
C ARG A 472 27.89 18.41 84.19
N ILE A 473 26.71 18.46 83.56
CA ILE A 473 25.42 18.25 84.24
C ILE A 473 25.41 16.88 84.93
N HIS A 474 25.85 15.83 84.23
CA HIS A 474 25.94 14.48 84.81
C HIS A 474 26.91 14.41 86.01
N GLN A 475 28.08 15.04 85.90
CA GLN A 475 29.06 15.08 87.00
C GLN A 475 28.51 15.82 88.23
N GLU A 476 27.86 16.97 88.04
CA GLU A 476 27.24 17.71 89.14
C GLU A 476 26.05 16.93 89.73
N MET A 477 25.28 16.22 88.90
CA MET A 477 24.19 15.36 89.36
C MET A 477 24.72 14.20 90.22
N VAL A 478 25.79 13.51 89.80
CA VAL A 478 26.44 12.45 90.60
C VAL A 478 26.98 13.00 91.91
N ARG A 479 27.61 14.18 91.88
CA ARG A 479 28.14 14.85 93.07
C ARG A 479 27.04 15.23 94.06
N MET A 480 25.93 15.80 93.57
CA MET A 480 24.78 16.15 94.39
C MET A 480 24.06 14.92 94.93
N PHE A 481 23.94 13.86 94.14
CA PHE A 481 23.40 12.57 94.61
C PHE A 481 24.24 12.02 95.76
N GLN A 482 25.57 11.94 95.60
CA GLN A 482 26.48 11.49 96.65
C GLN A 482 26.38 12.34 97.92
N LYS A 483 26.20 13.67 97.78
CA LYS A 483 25.99 14.59 98.90
C LYS A 483 24.67 14.32 99.63
N LEU A 484 23.59 14.04 98.88
CA LEU A 484 22.24 13.78 99.42
C LEU A 484 22.10 12.36 100.03
N THR A 485 22.87 11.38 99.55
CA THR A 485 22.80 9.98 100.01
C THR A 485 23.93 9.58 100.98
N ALA A 486 24.80 10.50 101.36
CA ALA A 486 25.85 10.24 102.34
C ALA A 486 25.26 10.02 103.74
N GLU A 487 25.93 9.25 104.59
CA GLU A 487 25.53 9.08 105.98
C GLU A 487 25.60 10.43 106.71
N VAL A 488 24.48 10.84 107.31
CA VAL A 488 24.38 12.13 108.01
C VAL A 488 25.08 12.02 109.36
N ASP A 489 26.08 12.87 109.56
CA ASP A 489 26.73 13.05 110.86
C ASP A 489 25.74 13.70 111.84
N VAL A 490 25.45 13.04 112.95
CA VAL A 490 24.44 13.44 113.96
C VAL A 490 24.72 14.84 114.54
N PHE A 491 25.97 15.30 114.49
CA PHE A 491 26.36 16.62 114.98
C PHE A 491 26.31 17.75 113.92
N ASN A 492 26.10 17.41 112.65
CA ASN A 492 26.07 18.35 111.52
C ASN A 492 24.91 18.02 110.54
N ALA A 493 23.71 17.81 111.08
CA ALA A 493 22.53 17.60 110.25
C ALA A 493 22.16 18.89 109.48
N PRO A 494 22.01 18.84 108.14
CA PRO A 494 21.60 20.00 107.37
C PRO A 494 20.21 20.47 107.78
N ASN A 495 19.96 21.78 107.68
CA ASN A 495 18.62 22.31 107.92
C ASN A 495 17.66 21.90 106.79
N LEU A 496 16.37 21.76 107.10
CA LEU A 496 15.35 21.33 106.13
C LEU A 496 15.30 22.21 104.87
N GLY A 497 15.58 23.52 104.99
CA GLY A 497 15.58 24.44 103.85
C GLY A 497 16.75 24.23 102.88
N VAL A 498 17.93 23.89 103.40
CA VAL A 498 19.13 23.59 102.61
C VAL A 498 18.97 22.25 101.91
N GLU A 499 18.41 21.25 102.60
CA GLU A 499 18.10 19.95 102.01
C GLU A 499 17.04 20.07 100.90
N MET A 500 15.96 20.82 101.14
CA MET A 500 14.96 21.12 100.10
C MET A 500 15.56 21.86 98.90
N GLY A 501 16.48 22.80 99.13
CA GLY A 501 17.21 23.50 98.07
C GLY A 501 18.12 22.58 97.26
N ASP A 502 18.85 21.69 97.93
CA ASP A 502 19.72 20.70 97.28
C ASP A 502 18.91 19.67 96.46
N PHE A 503 17.75 19.21 96.97
CA PHE A 503 16.83 18.36 96.20
C PHE A 503 16.21 19.09 95.00
N SER A 504 15.79 20.35 95.16
CA SER A 504 15.27 21.16 94.06
C SER A 504 16.31 21.32 92.95
N TYR A 505 17.55 21.65 93.33
CA TYR A 505 18.66 21.77 92.39
C TYR A 505 19.00 20.43 91.71
N PHE A 506 18.92 19.32 92.45
CA PHE A 506 19.11 17.99 91.86
C PHE A 506 18.02 17.63 90.84
N PHE A 507 16.74 17.94 91.12
CA PHE A 507 15.65 17.73 90.16
C PHE A 507 15.76 18.65 88.93
N GLU A 508 16.22 19.90 89.12
CA GLU A 508 16.56 20.79 88.01
C GLU A 508 17.69 20.20 87.14
N LEU A 509 18.74 19.66 87.76
CA LEU A 509 19.83 18.98 87.03
C LEU A 509 19.33 17.74 86.28
N GLN A 510 18.39 16.96 86.84
CA GLN A 510 17.75 15.84 86.15
C GLN A 510 16.96 16.30 84.91
N ALA A 511 16.12 17.34 85.07
CA ALA A 511 15.35 17.91 83.96
C ALA A 511 16.26 18.53 82.88
N MET A 512 17.34 19.21 83.29
CA MET A 512 18.36 19.73 82.39
C MET A 512 19.11 18.61 81.65
N TYR A 513 19.41 17.49 82.32
CA TYR A 513 20.09 16.35 81.71
C TYR A 513 19.23 15.70 80.62
N GLU A 514 17.93 15.50 80.88
CA GLU A 514 16.98 14.96 79.91
C GLU A 514 16.82 15.87 78.68
N ALA A 515 16.64 17.18 78.89
CA ALA A 515 16.58 18.13 77.79
C ALA A 515 17.91 18.22 77.01
N SER A 516 19.05 18.12 77.70
CA SER A 516 20.37 18.11 77.08
C SER A 516 20.61 16.86 76.21
N LEU A 517 20.08 15.71 76.60
CA LEU A 517 20.07 14.49 75.77
C LEU A 517 19.25 14.69 74.50
N GLN A 518 18.05 15.26 74.59
CA GLN A 518 17.20 15.58 73.43
C GLN A 518 17.90 16.56 72.46
N SER A 519 18.62 17.57 72.98
CA SER A 519 19.43 18.48 72.14
C SER A 519 20.56 17.75 71.41
N ASN A 520 21.25 16.82 72.08
CA ASN A 520 22.31 16.02 71.47
C ASN A 520 21.77 15.08 70.38
N GLU A 521 20.64 14.42 70.62
CA GLU A 521 19.97 13.57 69.61
C GLU A 521 19.54 14.41 68.40
N ALA A 522 18.88 15.54 68.64
CA ALA A 522 18.51 16.49 67.59
C ALA A 522 19.74 17.02 66.82
N HIS A 523 20.87 17.24 67.50
CA HIS A 523 22.13 17.66 66.88
C HIS A 523 22.74 16.56 66.00
N GLN A 524 22.70 15.30 66.43
CA GLN A 524 23.20 14.17 65.64
C GLN A 524 22.36 13.96 64.38
N GLU A 525 21.03 13.97 64.50
CA GLU A 525 20.12 13.89 63.36
C GLU A 525 20.24 15.10 62.44
N PHE A 526 20.45 16.31 62.99
CA PHE A 526 20.76 17.51 62.19
C PHE A 526 22.03 17.33 61.35
N ILE A 527 23.11 16.80 61.92
CA ILE A 527 24.36 16.56 61.18
C ILE A 527 24.11 15.54 60.06
N ARG A 528 23.38 14.46 60.34
CA ARG A 528 23.05 13.44 59.36
C ARG A 528 22.24 14.01 58.20
N LEU A 529 21.10 14.64 58.47
CA LEU A 529 20.25 15.22 57.44
C LEU A 529 20.96 16.33 56.64
N ARG A 530 21.86 17.08 57.27
CA ARG A 530 22.66 18.10 56.57
C ARG A 530 23.69 17.50 55.62
N ARG A 531 24.22 16.30 55.91
CA ARG A 531 25.08 15.57 54.95
C ARG A 531 24.26 15.10 53.75
N GLU A 532 23.11 14.49 53.98
CA GLU A 532 22.16 14.07 52.94
C GLU A 532 21.73 15.27 52.07
N GLN A 533 21.38 16.40 52.69
CA GLN A 533 21.03 17.64 51.98
C GLN A 533 22.18 18.16 51.09
N ASN A 534 23.42 18.11 51.57
CA ASN A 534 24.59 18.52 50.79
C ASN A 534 24.87 17.59 49.60
N GLU A 535 24.55 16.29 49.73
CA GLU A 535 24.65 15.33 48.64
C GLU A 535 23.62 15.61 47.54
N GLU A 536 22.37 15.90 47.91
CA GLU A 536 21.32 16.31 46.97
C GLU A 536 21.65 17.64 46.27
N TYR A 537 22.21 18.62 46.98
CA TYR A 537 22.70 19.85 46.36
C TYR A 537 23.82 19.59 45.34
N ARG A 538 24.71 18.63 45.62
CA ARG A 538 25.75 18.21 44.66
C ARG A 538 25.12 17.50 43.45
N ALA A 539 24.08 16.69 43.64
CA ALA A 539 23.32 16.06 42.56
C ALA A 539 22.65 17.11 41.66
N LEU A 540 22.02 18.14 42.26
CA LEU A 540 21.42 19.26 41.54
C LEU A 540 22.43 20.08 40.73
N LYS A 541 23.65 20.29 41.26
CA LYS A 541 24.73 20.95 40.50
C LYS A 541 25.19 20.11 39.31
N LYS A 542 25.23 18.78 39.47
CA LYS A 542 25.56 17.84 38.39
C LYS A 542 24.51 17.84 37.28
N THR A 543 23.21 17.94 37.60
CA THR A 543 22.16 18.01 36.56
C THR A 543 22.27 19.29 35.73
N LYS A 544 22.54 20.45 36.34
CA LYS A 544 22.80 21.71 35.61
C LYS A 544 23.98 21.57 34.63
N LYS A 545 25.09 20.98 35.09
CA LYS A 545 26.26 20.72 34.23
C LYS A 545 25.92 19.77 33.08
N ARG A 546 25.11 18.73 33.32
CA ARG A 546 24.64 17.81 32.26
C ARG A 546 23.79 18.52 31.20
N GLU A 547 22.93 19.48 31.58
CA GLU A 547 22.17 20.28 30.60
C GLU A 547 23.10 21.10 29.69
N GLU A 548 24.11 21.75 30.28
CA GLU A 548 25.13 22.51 29.55
C GLU A 548 25.97 21.60 28.63
N ASP A 549 26.38 20.42 29.12
CA ASP A 549 27.14 19.44 28.34
C ASP A 549 26.35 18.88 27.14
N VAL A 550 25.03 18.66 27.27
CA VAL A 550 24.15 18.21 26.17
C VAL A 550 24.08 19.28 25.07
N LEU A 551 23.93 20.54 25.46
CA LEU A 551 23.90 21.67 24.52
C LEU A 551 25.24 21.81 23.76
N VAL A 552 26.36 21.74 24.47
CA VAL A 552 27.71 21.83 23.89
C VAL A 552 27.97 20.67 22.93
N LYS A 553 27.61 19.44 23.30
CA LYS A 553 27.77 18.26 22.43
C LYS A 553 26.96 18.38 21.14
N LEU A 554 25.74 18.91 21.21
CA LEU A 554 24.89 19.08 20.02
C LEU A 554 25.48 20.11 19.04
N VAL A 555 25.97 21.24 19.56
CA VAL A 555 26.65 22.27 18.74
C VAL A 555 27.97 21.74 18.15
N ALA A 556 28.74 20.98 18.92
CA ALA A 556 29.97 20.36 18.44
C ALA A 556 29.73 19.31 17.34
N THR A 557 28.58 18.64 17.36
CA THR A 557 28.22 17.63 16.35
C THR A 557 27.80 18.27 15.03
N ASN A 558 27.22 19.48 15.04
CA ASN A 558 26.87 20.22 13.84
C ASN A 558 26.90 21.74 14.08
N PRO A 559 27.84 22.49 13.46
CA PRO A 559 27.93 23.94 13.57
C PRO A 559 26.67 24.67 13.09
N ALA A 560 25.89 24.07 12.19
CA ALA A 560 24.62 24.62 11.70
C ALA A 560 23.53 24.75 12.79
N LEU A 561 23.76 24.19 13.99
CA LEU A 561 22.88 24.34 15.16
C LEU A 561 23.27 25.52 16.06
N GLU A 562 24.36 26.23 15.74
CA GLU A 562 24.80 27.40 16.49
C GLU A 562 23.74 28.52 16.41
N GLY A 563 23.28 28.97 17.58
CA GLY A 563 22.19 29.96 17.68
C GLY A 563 20.76 29.40 17.60
N VAL A 564 20.56 28.11 17.30
CA VAL A 564 19.22 27.49 17.27
C VAL A 564 18.79 27.08 18.67
N HIS A 565 17.73 27.69 19.19
CA HIS A 565 17.15 27.26 20.46
C HIS A 565 16.48 25.88 20.35
N LEU A 566 16.84 24.97 21.26
CA LEU A 566 16.17 23.68 21.46
C LEU A 566 14.76 23.90 22.01
N ASN A 567 13.80 24.17 21.12
CA ASN A 567 12.41 24.33 21.48
C ASN A 567 11.51 23.50 20.54
N PRO A 568 10.27 23.19 20.95
CA PRO A 568 9.35 22.46 20.08
C PRO A 568 8.97 23.20 18.78
N LYS A 569 9.11 24.54 18.75
CA LYS A 569 8.77 25.37 17.58
C LYS A 569 9.78 25.20 16.44
N SER A 570 11.07 25.23 16.73
CA SER A 570 12.14 25.03 15.76
C SER A 570 12.04 23.65 15.13
N VAL A 571 11.77 22.60 15.91
CA VAL A 571 11.49 21.26 15.37
C VAL A 571 10.30 21.24 14.41
N LYS A 572 9.26 22.04 14.66
CA LYS A 572 8.08 22.15 13.78
C LYS A 572 8.43 22.88 12.48
N GLU A 573 9.29 23.90 12.53
CA GLU A 573 9.80 24.63 11.37
C GLU A 573 10.67 23.75 10.48
N PHE A 574 11.67 23.05 11.05
CA PHE A 574 12.47 22.07 10.31
C PHE A 574 11.62 20.95 9.70
N GLN A 575 10.57 20.50 10.41
CA GLN A 575 9.61 19.55 9.84
C GLN A 575 8.82 20.12 8.66
N LYS A 576 8.45 21.41 8.70
CA LYS A 576 7.75 22.08 7.60
C LYS A 576 8.69 22.22 6.39
N ASN A 577 9.92 22.68 6.62
CA ASN A 577 10.93 22.82 5.57
C ASN A 577 11.25 21.48 4.90
N ALA A 578 11.47 20.42 5.69
CA ALA A 578 11.71 19.08 5.16
C ALA A 578 10.52 18.53 4.32
N LYS A 579 9.28 18.94 4.61
CA LYS A 579 8.11 18.59 3.78
C LYS A 579 8.07 19.39 2.47
N LEU A 580 8.45 20.67 2.51
CA LEU A 580 8.55 21.51 1.31
C LEU A 580 9.63 20.96 0.37
N LEU A 581 10.82 20.65 0.90
CA LEU A 581 11.89 20.01 0.14
C LEU A 581 11.43 18.71 -0.52
N GLN A 582 10.66 17.88 0.18
CA GLN A 582 10.10 16.67 -0.42
C GLN A 582 9.16 16.95 -1.59
N ARG A 583 8.33 18.00 -1.51
CA ARG A 583 7.44 18.37 -2.61
C ARG A 583 8.22 18.83 -3.83
N SER A 584 9.21 19.71 -3.62
CA SER A 584 10.09 20.18 -4.69
C SER A 584 10.87 19.02 -5.33
N ILE A 585 11.37 18.06 -4.54
CA ILE A 585 12.00 16.85 -5.07
C ILE A 585 11.03 16.07 -5.98
N ASN A 586 9.78 15.90 -5.56
CA ASN A 586 8.78 15.17 -6.35
C ASN A 586 8.45 15.90 -7.66
N GLU A 587 8.34 17.22 -7.64
CA GLU A 587 8.14 18.06 -8.84
C GLU A 587 9.31 17.90 -9.82
N GLN A 588 10.55 17.94 -9.32
CA GLN A 588 11.73 17.75 -10.15
C GLN A 588 11.81 16.33 -10.74
N TYR A 589 11.42 15.30 -10.00
CA TYR A 589 11.29 13.95 -10.55
C TYR A 589 10.25 13.88 -11.67
N SER A 590 9.10 14.56 -11.55
CA SER A 590 8.10 14.63 -12.63
C SER A 590 8.70 15.24 -13.89
N ALA A 591 9.31 16.42 -13.76
CA ALA A 591 9.95 17.12 -14.87
C ALA A 591 11.04 16.27 -15.54
N LYS A 592 11.87 15.60 -14.74
CA LYS A 592 12.88 14.66 -15.23
C LYS A 592 12.28 13.57 -16.12
N HIS A 593 11.15 13.00 -15.70
CA HIS A 593 10.50 11.91 -16.42
C HIS A 593 9.75 12.38 -17.66
N GLU A 594 9.14 13.57 -17.63
CA GLU A 594 8.60 14.23 -18.83
C GLU A 594 9.69 14.43 -19.89
N LEU A 595 10.83 15.00 -19.51
CA LEU A 595 11.98 15.18 -20.40
C LEU A 595 12.49 13.84 -20.95
N ARG A 596 12.67 12.82 -20.10
CA ARG A 596 13.10 11.48 -20.55
C ARG A 596 12.10 10.82 -21.49
N ARG A 597 10.80 11.00 -21.25
CA ARG A 597 9.74 10.47 -22.13
C ARG A 597 9.80 11.14 -23.49
N GLU A 598 9.87 12.46 -23.51
CA GLU A 598 9.88 13.22 -24.76
C GLU A 598 11.16 12.94 -25.56
N ILE A 599 12.32 12.89 -24.90
CA ILE A 599 13.58 12.44 -25.52
C ILE A 599 13.41 11.03 -26.11
N GLY A 600 12.87 10.08 -25.34
CA GLY A 600 12.62 8.72 -25.80
C GLY A 600 11.66 8.64 -26.99
N ARG A 601 10.59 9.44 -26.98
CA ARG A 601 9.59 9.55 -28.06
C ARG A 601 10.23 10.10 -29.34
N LEU A 602 10.96 11.21 -29.24
CA LEU A 602 11.66 11.82 -30.36
C LEU A 602 12.75 10.90 -30.94
N GLU A 603 13.53 10.21 -30.08
CA GLU A 603 14.52 9.22 -30.53
C GLU A 603 13.87 8.02 -31.22
N ALA A 604 12.74 7.51 -30.68
CA ALA A 604 11.99 6.43 -31.32
C ALA A 604 11.47 6.86 -32.70
N TRP A 605 10.96 8.08 -32.80
CA TRP A 605 10.53 8.65 -34.07
C TRP A 605 11.69 8.82 -35.07
N GLN A 606 12.86 9.30 -34.65
CA GLN A 606 14.05 9.36 -35.51
C GLN A 606 14.44 7.97 -36.06
N ARG A 607 14.34 6.91 -35.23
CA ARG A 607 14.57 5.52 -35.67
C ARG A 607 13.52 5.04 -36.68
N ILE A 608 12.25 5.43 -36.52
CA ILE A 608 11.15 5.04 -37.42
C ILE A 608 11.22 5.81 -38.75
N SER A 609 11.41 7.13 -38.69
CA SER A 609 11.53 8.02 -39.84
C SER A 609 12.74 7.68 -40.72
N SER A 610 13.89 7.34 -40.10
CA SER A 610 15.07 6.86 -40.83
C SER A 610 14.86 5.49 -41.51
N LYS A 611 14.10 4.57 -40.90
CA LYS A 611 13.70 3.29 -41.53
C LYS A 611 12.78 3.49 -42.74
N LYS A 612 11.80 4.41 -42.67
CA LYS A 612 10.93 4.74 -43.81
C LYS A 612 11.71 5.32 -45.00
N GLN A 613 12.67 6.22 -44.77
CA GLN A 613 13.55 6.74 -45.83
C GLN A 613 14.41 5.66 -46.48
N ARG A 614 14.82 4.63 -45.73
CA ARG A 614 15.60 3.51 -46.27
C ARG A 614 14.80 2.60 -47.22
N ASN A 615 13.47 2.53 -47.05
CA ASN A 615 12.57 1.77 -47.92
C ASN A 615 12.08 2.56 -49.15
N ASN A 616 12.28 3.88 -49.20
CA ASN A 616 11.86 4.76 -50.30
C ASN A 616 12.93 5.02 -51.38
N LYS A 617 14.06 4.29 -51.38
CA LYS A 617 14.94 4.28 -52.56
C LYS A 617 14.29 3.41 -53.65
N PRO A 618 14.20 3.87 -54.92
CA PRO A 618 13.65 3.06 -56.01
C PRO A 618 14.41 1.74 -56.08
N ARG A 619 13.69 0.62 -56.06
CA ARG A 619 14.25 -0.67 -56.45
C ARG A 619 14.56 -0.59 -57.94
N ASP A 620 15.82 -0.36 -58.26
CA ASP A 620 16.36 -0.55 -59.60
C ASP A 620 16.05 -1.99 -60.04
N SER A 621 15.26 -2.13 -61.11
CA SER A 621 14.60 -3.36 -61.56
C SER A 621 15.53 -4.37 -62.23
N ASN A 622 16.85 -4.15 -62.18
CA ASN A 622 17.83 -5.01 -62.84
C ASN A 622 18.83 -5.71 -61.89
N ARG A 623 18.44 -5.97 -60.63
CA ARG A 623 19.22 -6.81 -59.71
C ARG A 623 18.66 -8.23 -59.61
N PRO A 624 19.48 -9.28 -59.84
CA PRO A 624 19.05 -10.67 -59.70
C PRO A 624 18.64 -10.95 -58.25
N PRO A 625 17.79 -11.97 -58.00
CA PRO A 625 17.20 -12.20 -56.69
C PRO A 625 18.30 -12.38 -55.64
N ARG A 626 18.34 -11.47 -54.66
CA ARG A 626 19.24 -11.61 -53.50
C ARG A 626 18.78 -12.81 -52.69
N GLY A 627 19.52 -13.90 -52.86
CA GLY A 627 19.50 -15.06 -52.00
C GLY A 627 19.74 -14.70 -50.53
N ARG A 628 19.43 -15.67 -49.68
CA ARG A 628 19.75 -15.74 -48.24
C ARG A 628 20.89 -14.82 -47.83
N ARG A 629 20.66 -14.09 -46.72
CA ARG A 629 21.67 -13.42 -45.87
C ARG A 629 23.09 -13.85 -46.26
N GLN A 630 23.91 -12.94 -46.79
CA GLN A 630 25.35 -13.17 -46.89
C GLN A 630 25.80 -13.59 -45.48
N ARG A 631 26.13 -14.88 -45.33
CA ARG A 631 26.96 -15.32 -44.21
C ARG A 631 28.21 -14.46 -44.28
N ALA A 632 28.69 -14.01 -43.12
CA ALA A 632 30.02 -13.43 -43.02
C ALA A 632 30.99 -14.34 -43.80
N PRO A 633 31.97 -13.76 -44.54
CA PRO A 633 32.91 -14.55 -45.33
C PRO A 633 33.44 -15.69 -44.46
N GLU A 634 33.43 -16.91 -44.99
CA GLU A 634 33.98 -18.07 -44.27
C GLU A 634 35.46 -17.82 -44.06
N VAL A 635 35.79 -17.33 -42.88
CA VAL A 635 37.16 -17.12 -42.44
C VAL A 635 37.80 -18.51 -42.34
N ASN A 636 38.83 -18.75 -43.16
CA ASN A 636 39.60 -19.99 -43.12
C ASN A 636 40.39 -20.03 -41.80
N ILE A 637 39.88 -20.81 -40.84
CA ILE A 637 40.42 -20.87 -39.48
C ILE A 637 41.90 -21.27 -39.46
N ASN A 638 42.36 -22.06 -40.43
CA ASN A 638 43.76 -22.47 -40.50
C ASN A 638 44.69 -21.30 -40.90
N GLU A 639 44.23 -20.42 -41.80
CA GLU A 639 44.97 -19.20 -42.16
C GLU A 639 44.99 -18.20 -41.00
N VAL A 640 43.87 -18.03 -40.29
CA VAL A 640 43.85 -17.16 -39.10
C VAL A 640 44.72 -17.72 -37.98
N ARG A 641 44.78 -19.04 -37.80
CA ARG A 641 45.71 -19.67 -36.85
C ARG A 641 47.17 -19.45 -37.25
N GLN A 642 47.51 -19.60 -38.53
CA GLN A 642 48.87 -19.33 -39.02
C GLN A 642 49.25 -17.84 -38.90
N LYS A 643 48.31 -16.94 -39.15
CA LYS A 643 48.48 -15.49 -39.01
C LYS A 643 48.61 -15.08 -37.53
N ALA A 644 47.86 -15.73 -36.65
CA ALA A 644 47.99 -15.58 -35.20
C ALA A 644 49.32 -16.13 -34.65
N SER A 645 49.78 -17.29 -35.14
CA SER A 645 51.05 -17.90 -34.71
C SER A 645 52.28 -17.17 -35.26
N SER A 646 52.15 -16.46 -36.38
CA SER A 646 53.22 -15.62 -36.97
C SER A 646 53.20 -14.16 -36.47
N GLY A 647 52.31 -13.80 -35.54
CA GLY A 647 52.26 -12.48 -34.91
C GLY A 647 51.59 -11.37 -35.74
N GLY A 648 50.85 -11.72 -36.79
CA GLY A 648 50.12 -10.74 -37.62
C GLY A 648 48.84 -10.20 -36.95
N ALA A 649 48.45 -8.97 -37.29
CA ALA A 649 47.24 -8.34 -36.75
C ALA A 649 45.96 -9.07 -37.24
N ILE A 650 45.05 -9.36 -36.31
CA ILE A 650 43.80 -10.10 -36.52
C ILE A 650 42.61 -9.15 -36.43
N SER A 651 41.69 -9.22 -37.39
CA SER A 651 40.45 -8.43 -37.37
C SER A 651 39.41 -9.00 -36.40
N LEU A 652 38.48 -8.17 -35.91
CA LEU A 652 37.45 -8.57 -34.94
C LEU A 652 36.59 -9.76 -35.42
N ASN A 653 36.34 -9.87 -36.73
CA ASN A 653 35.59 -10.99 -37.30
C ASN A 653 36.41 -12.30 -37.34
N GLU A 654 37.73 -12.21 -37.51
CA GLU A 654 38.64 -13.37 -37.46
C GLU A 654 38.83 -13.87 -36.02
N LEU A 655 38.83 -12.96 -35.03
CA LEU A 655 38.86 -13.30 -33.60
C LEU A 655 37.57 -14.03 -33.16
N ASP A 656 36.41 -13.54 -33.58
CA ASP A 656 35.11 -14.17 -33.28
C ASP A 656 34.99 -15.57 -33.91
N ALA A 657 35.54 -15.75 -35.12
CA ALA A 657 35.64 -17.06 -35.77
C ALA A 657 36.56 -18.04 -35.01
N LEU A 658 37.65 -17.55 -34.42
CA LEU A 658 38.61 -18.35 -33.63
C LEU A 658 38.00 -18.78 -32.29
N LEU A 659 37.28 -17.87 -31.62
CA LEU A 659 36.62 -18.11 -30.34
C LEU A 659 35.41 -19.05 -30.47
N SER A 660 34.63 -18.91 -31.54
CA SER A 660 33.40 -19.70 -31.74
C SER A 660 33.64 -21.17 -32.12
N LYS A 661 34.79 -21.50 -32.74
CA LYS A 661 35.04 -22.84 -33.31
C LYS A 661 36.20 -23.62 -32.69
N GLY A 662 37.04 -23.04 -31.83
CA GLY A 662 38.16 -23.81 -31.26
C GLY A 662 38.99 -23.20 -30.13
N GLY A 663 38.76 -21.96 -29.73
CA GLY A 663 39.47 -21.32 -28.61
C GLY A 663 40.96 -21.04 -28.89
N ILE A 664 41.50 -20.02 -28.25
CA ILE A 664 42.89 -19.54 -28.45
C ILE A 664 43.94 -20.61 -28.07
N ALA A 665 43.59 -21.56 -27.20
CA ALA A 665 44.46 -22.65 -26.77
C ALA A 665 44.89 -23.61 -27.91
N SER A 666 44.23 -23.56 -29.07
CA SER A 666 44.51 -24.43 -30.22
C SER A 666 45.52 -23.86 -31.23
N ILE A 667 46.12 -22.70 -30.96
CA ILE A 667 47.04 -21.95 -31.85
C ILE A 667 48.46 -22.58 -31.90
N GLY A 668 48.64 -23.83 -31.47
CA GLY A 668 49.94 -24.53 -31.50
C GLY A 668 49.91 -26.00 -31.92
N ASN A 669 48.74 -26.62 -32.13
CA ASN A 669 48.66 -28.04 -32.50
C ASN A 669 48.51 -28.19 -34.02
N SER A 670 49.62 -28.55 -34.67
CA SER A 670 49.64 -29.01 -36.06
C SER A 670 49.16 -30.47 -36.14
N ASP A 671 47.92 -30.71 -36.53
CA ASP A 671 47.42 -32.06 -36.78
C ASP A 671 47.86 -32.57 -38.18
N GLN A 672 48.73 -33.58 -38.19
CA GLN A 672 48.98 -34.44 -39.36
C GLN A 672 47.81 -35.44 -39.52
N LYS A 673 47.15 -35.43 -40.68
CA LYS A 673 46.07 -36.36 -41.04
C LYS A 673 46.57 -37.78 -41.27
N LYS A 674 45.78 -38.80 -40.88
CA LYS A 674 45.60 -40.05 -41.65
C LYS A 674 44.14 -40.59 -41.56
N PRO A 675 43.69 -41.40 -42.54
CA PRO A 675 42.30 -41.40 -43.04
C PRO A 675 41.53 -42.72 -42.75
N GLN A 676 40.20 -42.70 -42.76
CA GLN A 676 39.39 -43.83 -43.26
C GLN A 676 37.90 -43.49 -43.51
N GLN A 677 37.34 -44.23 -44.46
CA GLN A 677 36.07 -43.99 -45.15
C GLN A 677 34.83 -44.57 -44.43
N LYS A 678 33.73 -43.81 -44.56
CA LYS A 678 32.30 -44.15 -44.72
C LYS A 678 31.73 -45.42 -44.04
N GLN A 679 30.66 -45.20 -43.25
CA GLN A 679 29.38 -45.88 -43.50
C GLN A 679 28.17 -45.03 -43.06
N ARG A 680 27.11 -45.12 -43.87
CA ARG A 680 25.80 -44.44 -43.74
C ARG A 680 25.00 -45.02 -42.58
N GLN A 681 24.11 -44.25 -41.96
CA GLN A 681 22.63 -44.49 -41.95
C GLN A 681 21.87 -43.60 -40.94
N HIS A 682 20.56 -43.63 -41.09
CA HIS A 682 19.55 -42.64 -40.78
C HIS A 682 18.94 -42.69 -39.36
N LYS A 683 18.31 -41.54 -39.00
CA LYS A 683 17.02 -41.34 -38.29
C LYS A 683 16.95 -41.40 -36.74
N LYS A 684 16.35 -40.29 -36.27
CA LYS A 684 15.26 -40.11 -35.30
C LYS A 684 15.56 -40.06 -33.79
N ARG A 685 14.85 -39.08 -33.20
CA ARG A 685 14.72 -38.69 -31.79
C ARG A 685 13.96 -39.75 -30.98
N SER A 686 14.35 -39.91 -29.71
CA SER A 686 13.43 -40.27 -28.63
C SER A 686 14.00 -39.84 -27.27
N SER A 687 13.09 -39.33 -26.45
CA SER A 687 13.17 -39.00 -25.02
C SER A 687 13.74 -40.10 -24.12
N ARG A 688 14.27 -39.72 -22.94
CA ARG A 688 13.88 -40.33 -21.66
C ARG A 688 14.35 -39.56 -20.42
N ARG A 689 13.45 -39.57 -19.43
CA ARG A 689 13.59 -39.20 -18.00
C ARG A 689 14.65 -40.06 -17.32
N ILE A 690 15.23 -39.56 -16.22
CA ILE A 690 15.95 -40.37 -15.23
C ILE A 690 15.35 -40.08 -13.84
N ASP A 691 14.75 -41.11 -13.27
CA ASP A 691 14.29 -41.23 -11.89
C ASP A 691 15.46 -41.36 -10.90
N VAL A 692 15.24 -40.88 -9.68
CA VAL A 692 16.20 -40.92 -8.55
C VAL A 692 15.57 -41.70 -7.39
N ARG A 693 16.19 -42.82 -7.00
CA ARG A 693 16.16 -43.53 -5.69
C ARG A 693 17.34 -44.54 -5.71
N HIS A 694 18.08 -44.94 -4.67
CA HIS A 694 18.10 -44.69 -3.22
C HIS A 694 19.39 -45.33 -2.63
N GLY A 695 19.86 -44.84 -1.46
CA GLY A 695 20.77 -45.53 -0.51
C GLY A 695 22.26 -45.15 -0.63
N ARG A 696 23.04 -44.88 0.44
CA ARG A 696 22.94 -45.24 1.86
C ARG A 696 23.78 -44.30 2.76
N SER A 697 23.44 -44.31 4.05
CA SER A 697 23.93 -43.54 5.21
C SER A 697 25.30 -43.98 5.77
N ARG A 698 26.07 -43.05 6.37
CA ARG A 698 26.52 -43.06 7.79
C ARG A 698 27.59 -41.99 8.09
N GLY A 699 27.50 -41.33 9.25
CA GLY A 699 28.64 -40.59 9.84
C GLY A 699 28.30 -39.47 10.81
N ARG A 700 27.89 -39.82 12.04
CA ARG A 700 27.65 -38.94 13.19
C ARG A 700 28.98 -38.52 13.84
N LYS A 701 29.16 -37.26 14.24
CA LYS A 701 30.20 -36.82 15.19
C LYS A 701 29.55 -36.00 16.30
N ASP A 702 29.43 -36.62 17.46
CA ASP A 702 29.34 -35.94 18.75
C ASP A 702 30.77 -35.64 19.24
N THR A 703 30.99 -34.51 19.91
CA THR A 703 31.79 -34.46 21.14
C THR A 703 31.48 -33.20 21.93
N ARG A 704 31.29 -33.43 23.23
CA ARG A 704 30.92 -32.53 24.32
C ARG A 704 32.09 -31.68 24.82
N LYS A 705 31.80 -30.49 25.35
CA LYS A 705 31.81 -30.23 26.80
C LYS A 705 31.00 -28.98 27.12
#